data_AF-Q23JG4-F1
#
_entry.id   AF-Q23JG4-F1
#
_cell.length_a   1.000
_cell.length_b   1.000
_cell.length_c   1.000
_cell.angle_alpha   90.00
_cell.angle_beta   90.00
_cell.angle_gamma   90.00
#
_symmetry.space_group_name_H-M   'P 1'
#
loop_
_entity.id
_entity.type
_entity.pdbx_description
1 polymer ?
#
loop_
_entity_poly.entity_id
_entity_poly.type
_entity_poly.pdbx_seq_one_letter_code
_entity_poly.pdbx_strand_id
1 'polypeptide(L)'
;MISFRRTALFNILIFLFFFATNNYVFAHNGHSCSHGFNDKIKETQRKLHEYFKQNPVDYSIDNQDRNLGAQTIQPIRVTTDFSRLSSQPGGPAISDDQMKYLISVSTTVANFLSNFIKVQPNLSNNKFDTSQFSTCLEVIPSQNDQTTGIPQSDLHLYFIFNNEPKEGYVANAASCNLQRSSTYIRPNFGRVQFNIANMKNSGTNLEKYQNDVMATLHEVIHILGFSDDAMKNWYNKATNQLLGQEAADKLITTQTLRGIQTSLLGSPNVLATAQKYYGCQTLQGMQLENQGDSGSKNSHWERTVIRSEIMTASVLVEGFNLSIFSVSLLKDTGYWDDVNENLTDPIYWGKGKGCDFFQNACKSSTQYEEFVNSGQTACSFWGDGQGQGANSDAFGDSCNVAEIYTNLLCSDIANQSQQANPPSYYTDTSNDFSYNSKCFASTVYSPTAKQNNYDDKLRCHFTQCSPDKSQLTISFSQIPNTQVVCGTSDQGNLKDVVYQGTKLGQITCPSNIPRLCDDQQCVNFCTYNGICIRGQCLCNPGFGGADCNQQCNGFINQAGACVSQCPNGTFGNSDNVCRPTCQNGTYPDSATGLCKQCDFSCSQCAGPSSNQCKACQFLTYLSNGSCVATCPSGQFADETSKTCQNCPDGCSSCTSYTNCTGCKSSYTMSSTTCINPSCTSPCATCTSTPTSCLSCAQNLYLQSGNTCSSNCPSGFYKNSINMTCTACSTGCKTCSDANTCTLCDSSNGYRLQGNTCTLCAPACATCSSSNPSSCLSCENGLYLFNNQCVTKCQDGYFNGPSYICNPCMNGCDLCSDGNSCKTCNANYKPYTYKNQQVCINSSSCFSPCSTCSGTFQPTTCASCNKNFYLQGTNCVVQCSQGLYANQSTQTCIQCPTNCSACQDTSTCTTCSSGYFLYQKSCVKQCPNGYSGNNNQICVLINDKTFSERNYFALMLLLLMIVLSL
;
A
#
# COMPACT_ATOMS: atom_id res chain seq x y z
N MET A 1 69.61 -5.02 2.86
CA MET A 1 68.56 -5.05 1.81
C MET A 1 67.46 -6.11 2.03
N ILE A 2 66.98 -6.35 3.26
CA ILE A 2 65.81 -7.23 3.51
C ILE A 2 64.76 -6.58 4.44
N SER A 3 65.08 -5.49 5.14
CA SER A 3 64.15 -4.85 6.08
C SER A 3 63.13 -3.91 5.42
N PHE A 4 63.42 -3.32 4.25
CA PHE A 4 62.54 -2.34 3.59
C PHE A 4 61.49 -2.94 2.64
N ARG A 5 61.55 -4.24 2.32
CA ARG A 5 60.55 -4.91 1.46
C ARG A 5 59.38 -5.52 2.25
N ARG A 6 59.50 -5.72 3.57
CA ARG A 6 58.42 -6.32 4.37
C ARG A 6 57.35 -5.30 4.77
N THR A 7 57.71 -4.06 5.09
CA THR A 7 56.74 -3.02 5.48
C THR A 7 55.90 -2.51 4.30
N ALA A 8 56.44 -2.48 3.09
CA ALA A 8 55.66 -2.14 1.88
C ALA A 8 54.66 -3.25 1.52
N LEU A 9 55.05 -4.52 1.59
CA LEU A 9 54.12 -5.65 1.35
C LEU A 9 53.07 -5.78 2.46
N PHE A 10 53.42 -5.52 3.72
CA PHE A 10 52.46 -5.58 4.83
C PHE A 10 51.43 -4.44 4.77
N ASN A 11 51.84 -3.23 4.37
CA ASN A 11 50.90 -2.12 4.17
C ASN A 11 50.05 -2.28 2.92
N ILE A 12 50.55 -2.89 1.84
CA ILE A 12 49.74 -3.22 0.65
C ILE A 12 48.77 -4.36 0.95
N LEU A 13 49.16 -5.37 1.73
CA LEU A 13 48.25 -6.42 2.20
C LEU A 13 47.20 -5.90 3.17
N ILE A 14 47.51 -4.95 4.05
CA ILE A 14 46.54 -4.29 4.92
C ILE A 14 45.62 -3.37 4.12
N PHE A 15 46.12 -2.63 3.13
CA PHE A 15 45.28 -1.84 2.23
C PHE A 15 44.35 -2.74 1.39
N LEU A 16 44.84 -3.88 0.89
CA LEU A 16 44.02 -4.87 0.16
C LEU A 16 43.06 -5.61 1.10
N PHE A 17 43.41 -5.84 2.37
CA PHE A 17 42.48 -6.40 3.37
C PHE A 17 41.39 -5.39 3.74
N PHE A 18 41.71 -4.11 3.91
CA PHE A 18 40.70 -3.07 4.16
C PHE A 18 39.78 -2.83 2.95
N PHE A 19 40.27 -2.98 1.71
CA PHE A 19 39.41 -2.98 0.52
C PHE A 19 38.60 -4.27 0.34
N ALA A 20 39.06 -5.41 0.87
CA ALA A 20 38.35 -6.68 0.84
C ALA A 20 37.33 -6.86 1.99
N THR A 21 37.45 -6.12 3.11
CA THR A 21 36.56 -6.26 4.28
C THR A 21 35.64 -5.05 4.53
N ASN A 22 35.75 -3.95 3.79
CA ASN A 22 34.78 -2.83 3.83
C ASN A 22 33.76 -2.83 2.66
N ASN A 23 33.65 -3.93 1.91
CA ASN A 23 32.58 -4.15 0.92
C ASN A 23 31.58 -5.22 1.37
N TYR A 24 31.38 -5.39 2.67
CA TYR A 24 30.13 -5.96 3.20
C TYR A 24 29.16 -4.81 3.51
N VAL A 25 28.85 -4.03 2.48
CA VAL A 25 27.49 -3.48 2.39
C VAL A 25 26.62 -4.71 2.20
N PHE A 26 25.75 -4.99 3.17
CA PHE A 26 24.70 -5.99 3.01
C PHE A 26 23.84 -5.55 1.81
N ALA A 27 24.20 -6.02 0.61
CA ALA A 27 23.30 -6.02 -0.52
C ALA A 27 22.04 -6.76 -0.07
N HIS A 28 20.91 -6.07 -0.17
CA HIS A 28 19.63 -6.55 0.30
C HIS A 28 19.28 -7.90 -0.33
N ASN A 29 18.74 -8.79 0.51
CA ASN A 29 18.13 -10.06 0.11
C ASN A 29 16.81 -9.80 -0.65
N GLY A 30 16.88 -9.17 -1.83
CA GLY A 30 15.77 -9.13 -2.76
C GLY A 30 15.54 -10.55 -3.28
N HIS A 31 14.41 -11.15 -2.93
CA HIS A 31 14.02 -12.43 -3.50
C HIS A 31 13.61 -12.22 -4.96
N SER A 32 14.47 -12.59 -5.91
CA SER A 32 14.18 -12.59 -7.36
C SER A 32 13.06 -13.56 -7.69
N CYS A 33 12.14 -13.21 -8.60
CA CYS A 33 11.13 -14.16 -9.10
C CYS A 33 11.83 -15.34 -9.81
N SER A 34 11.32 -16.57 -9.61
CA SER A 34 12.08 -17.81 -9.87
C SER A 34 12.53 -18.01 -11.33
N HIS A 35 13.78 -18.44 -11.49
CA HIS A 35 14.42 -18.73 -12.78
C HIS A 35 14.42 -20.23 -13.17
N GLY A 36 14.20 -21.14 -12.22
CA GLY A 36 14.39 -22.60 -12.40
C GLY A 36 13.22 -23.38 -13.01
N PHE A 37 11.98 -22.86 -12.93
CA PHE A 37 10.76 -23.54 -13.44
C PHE A 37 10.20 -22.89 -14.72
N ASN A 38 10.88 -21.87 -15.24
CA ASN A 38 10.41 -21.12 -16.41
C ASN A 38 10.29 -21.99 -17.65
N ASP A 39 11.26 -22.87 -17.93
CA ASP A 39 11.16 -23.73 -19.13
C ASP A 39 9.92 -24.63 -19.10
N LYS A 40 9.51 -25.13 -17.91
CA LYS A 40 8.27 -25.90 -17.76
C LYS A 40 7.04 -25.03 -17.95
N ILE A 41 7.01 -23.85 -17.33
CA ILE A 41 5.90 -22.89 -17.47
C ILE A 41 5.72 -22.49 -18.95
N LYS A 42 6.82 -22.14 -19.62
CA LYS A 42 6.86 -21.80 -21.05
C LYS A 42 6.39 -22.94 -21.92
N GLU A 43 6.88 -24.15 -21.65
CA GLU A 43 6.45 -25.35 -22.35
C GLU A 43 4.96 -25.62 -22.14
N THR A 44 4.43 -25.39 -20.93
CA THR A 44 3.01 -25.48 -20.64
C THR A 44 2.20 -24.46 -21.45
N GLN A 45 2.59 -23.19 -21.45
CA GLN A 45 1.93 -22.14 -22.22
C GLN A 45 2.00 -22.38 -23.73
N ARG A 46 3.13 -22.88 -24.24
CA ARG A 46 3.33 -23.24 -25.65
C ARG A 46 2.42 -24.38 -26.07
N LYS A 47 2.30 -25.43 -25.26
CA LYS A 47 1.42 -26.58 -25.55
C LYS A 47 -0.06 -26.22 -25.50
N LEU A 48 -0.49 -25.36 -24.57
CA LEU A 48 -1.85 -24.82 -24.55
C LEU A 48 -2.18 -24.12 -25.87
N HIS A 49 -1.29 -23.26 -26.34
CA HIS A 49 -1.43 -22.60 -27.63
C HIS A 49 -1.56 -23.59 -28.80
N GLU A 50 -0.65 -24.57 -28.88
CA GLU A 50 -0.67 -25.59 -29.94
C GLU A 50 -1.93 -26.47 -29.91
N TYR A 51 -2.42 -26.83 -28.72
CA TYR A 51 -3.67 -27.57 -28.57
C TYR A 51 -4.84 -26.83 -29.21
N PHE A 52 -4.98 -25.53 -28.92
CA PHE A 52 -6.08 -24.73 -29.45
C PHE A 52 -5.95 -24.38 -30.93
N LYS A 53 -4.73 -24.43 -31.51
CA LYS A 53 -4.53 -24.39 -32.97
C LYS A 53 -5.01 -25.67 -33.65
N GLN A 54 -4.71 -26.84 -33.06
CA GLN A 54 -5.03 -28.15 -33.63
C GLN A 54 -6.48 -28.55 -33.43
N ASN A 55 -7.15 -27.96 -32.44
CA ASN A 55 -8.55 -28.16 -32.14
C ASN A 55 -9.35 -26.85 -32.33
N PRO A 56 -9.43 -26.34 -33.58
CA PRO A 56 -10.23 -25.16 -33.88
C PRO A 56 -11.71 -25.46 -33.67
N VAL A 57 -12.46 -24.47 -33.20
CA VAL A 57 -13.90 -24.62 -32.95
C VAL A 57 -14.68 -24.46 -34.25
N ASP A 58 -15.75 -25.23 -34.38
CA ASP A 58 -16.72 -25.01 -35.44
C ASP A 58 -17.60 -23.80 -35.12
N TYR A 59 -17.36 -22.71 -35.83
CA TYR A 59 -18.07 -21.44 -35.69
C TYR A 59 -19.46 -21.45 -36.35
N SER A 60 -19.87 -22.52 -37.03
CA SER A 60 -21.10 -22.54 -37.82
C SER A 60 -22.40 -22.53 -37.00
N ILE A 61 -22.32 -22.66 -35.67
CA ILE A 61 -23.47 -22.58 -34.75
C ILE A 61 -23.71 -21.13 -34.27
N ASP A 62 -22.78 -20.20 -34.54
CA ASP A 62 -22.75 -18.84 -33.96
C ASP A 62 -23.33 -17.75 -34.89
N ASN A 63 -24.46 -18.06 -35.55
CA ASN A 63 -25.18 -17.13 -36.42
C ASN A 63 -26.67 -16.94 -36.06
N GLN A 64 -27.08 -17.35 -34.86
CA GLN A 64 -28.39 -16.99 -34.31
C GLN A 64 -28.19 -16.35 -32.94
N ASP A 65 -28.42 -15.04 -32.91
CA ASP A 65 -28.49 -14.16 -31.75
C ASP A 65 -27.18 -13.86 -31.00
N ARG A 66 -26.38 -12.91 -31.56
CA ARG A 66 -25.59 -11.99 -30.73
C ARG A 66 -26.53 -11.08 -29.94
N ASN A 67 -27.21 -11.66 -28.96
CA ASN A 67 -27.87 -10.91 -27.92
C ASN A 67 -26.83 -10.70 -26.81
N LEU A 68 -26.13 -9.55 -26.84
CA LEU A 68 -25.45 -9.01 -25.65
C LEU A 68 -26.48 -8.54 -24.58
N GLY A 69 -27.77 -8.84 -24.76
CA GLY A 69 -28.82 -8.66 -23.77
C GLY A 69 -28.87 -9.83 -22.78
N ALA A 70 -28.50 -9.55 -21.53
CA ALA A 70 -28.80 -10.31 -20.31
C ALA A 70 -28.03 -11.61 -20.03
N GLN A 71 -26.69 -11.56 -19.96
CA GLN A 71 -25.97 -12.39 -18.99
C GLN A 71 -25.42 -11.53 -17.86
N THR A 72 -25.76 -11.87 -16.61
CA THR A 72 -25.34 -11.16 -15.42
C THR A 72 -23.92 -11.58 -15.04
N ILE A 73 -22.91 -10.78 -15.37
CA ILE A 73 -21.53 -10.97 -14.87
C ILE A 73 -21.53 -11.04 -13.33
N GLN A 74 -20.74 -11.94 -12.77
CA GLN A 74 -20.64 -12.18 -11.32
C GLN A 74 -19.19 -12.11 -10.85
N PRO A 75 -18.93 -11.87 -9.56
CA PRO A 75 -17.65 -12.16 -8.93
C PRO A 75 -17.09 -13.52 -9.35
N ILE A 76 -15.79 -13.58 -9.68
CA ILE A 76 -15.13 -14.84 -9.99
C ILE A 76 -15.18 -15.80 -8.79
N ARG A 77 -15.53 -17.07 -9.04
CA ARG A 77 -15.49 -18.10 -8.00
C ARG A 77 -14.14 -18.81 -8.05
N VAL A 78 -13.28 -18.49 -7.10
CA VAL A 78 -11.95 -19.12 -6.97
C VAL A 78 -12.02 -20.26 -5.96
N THR A 79 -11.65 -21.46 -6.38
CA THR A 79 -11.52 -22.63 -5.50
C THR A 79 -10.06 -23.02 -5.35
N THR A 80 -9.70 -23.61 -4.21
CA THR A 80 -8.31 -23.93 -3.88
C THR A 80 -8.16 -25.37 -3.44
N ASP A 81 -7.02 -25.98 -3.75
CA ASP A 81 -6.62 -27.29 -3.23
C ASP A 81 -5.34 -27.13 -2.39
N PHE A 82 -5.49 -27.38 -1.08
CA PHE A 82 -4.41 -27.32 -0.09
C PHE A 82 -3.91 -28.70 0.34
N SER A 83 -4.42 -29.80 -0.24
CA SER A 83 -4.07 -31.17 0.17
C SER A 83 -2.56 -31.45 0.08
N ARG A 84 -1.87 -30.71 -0.81
CA ARG A 84 -0.43 -30.80 -1.08
C ARG A 84 0.41 -29.79 -0.31
N LEU A 85 -0.19 -29.01 0.60
CA LEU A 85 0.52 -28.19 1.59
C LEU A 85 0.81 -28.97 2.89
N SER A 86 0.94 -30.29 2.81
CA SER A 86 1.24 -31.17 3.93
C SER A 86 2.49 -32.00 3.63
N SER A 87 3.21 -32.44 4.66
CA SER A 87 4.41 -33.27 4.52
C SER A 87 4.11 -34.55 3.74
N GLN A 88 4.77 -34.75 2.60
CA GLN A 88 4.63 -35.94 1.76
C GLN A 88 5.80 -36.91 1.98
N PRO A 89 5.60 -38.24 1.82
CA PRO A 89 6.69 -39.21 1.91
C PRO A 89 7.84 -38.88 0.93
N GLY A 90 9.04 -38.64 1.45
CA GLY A 90 10.21 -38.26 0.65
C GLY A 90 10.27 -36.78 0.23
N GLY A 91 9.28 -35.96 0.62
CA GLY A 91 9.26 -34.52 0.38
C GLY A 91 9.87 -33.70 1.53
N PRO A 92 10.02 -32.38 1.35
CA PRO A 92 10.49 -31.49 2.40
C PRO A 92 9.48 -31.43 3.57
N ALA A 93 10.00 -31.36 4.80
CA ALA A 93 9.17 -31.22 5.99
C ALA A 93 8.59 -29.80 6.09
N ILE A 94 7.33 -29.70 6.49
CA ILE A 94 6.62 -28.45 6.81
C ILE A 94 5.96 -28.58 8.18
N SER A 95 6.02 -27.53 9.00
CA SER A 95 5.34 -27.50 10.30
C SER A 95 3.85 -27.17 10.14
N ASP A 96 3.02 -27.59 11.10
CA ASP A 96 1.58 -27.28 11.09
C ASP A 96 1.30 -25.77 11.06
N ASP A 97 2.13 -24.97 11.76
CA ASP A 97 1.97 -23.52 11.80
C ASP A 97 2.35 -22.87 10.47
N GLN A 98 3.41 -23.34 9.82
CA GLN A 98 3.79 -22.87 8.48
C GLN A 98 2.76 -23.29 7.43
N MET A 99 2.19 -24.49 7.52
CA MET A 99 1.09 -24.94 6.67
C MET A 99 -0.15 -24.03 6.83
N LYS A 100 -0.61 -23.80 8.07
CA LYS A 100 -1.75 -22.91 8.35
C LYS A 100 -1.51 -21.50 7.85
N TYR A 101 -0.27 -21.01 8.01
CA TYR A 101 0.15 -19.71 7.50
C TYR A 101 0.00 -19.62 5.97
N LEU A 102 0.56 -20.57 5.22
CA LEU A 102 0.44 -20.60 3.76
C LEU A 102 -1.01 -20.76 3.28
N ILE A 103 -1.82 -21.55 3.99
CA ILE A 103 -3.27 -21.66 3.72
C ILE A 103 -3.94 -20.30 3.89
N SER A 104 -3.61 -19.54 4.95
CA SER A 104 -4.20 -18.22 5.16
C SER A 104 -3.78 -17.23 4.07
N VAL A 105 -2.49 -17.16 3.73
CA VAL A 105 -1.97 -16.34 2.63
C VAL A 105 -2.72 -16.63 1.33
N SER A 106 -2.86 -17.92 1.00
CA SER A 106 -3.56 -18.40 -0.20
C SER A 106 -5.06 -18.07 -0.18
N THR A 107 -5.70 -18.22 0.97
CA THR A 107 -7.13 -17.89 1.17
C THR A 107 -7.37 -16.40 0.98
N THR A 108 -6.47 -15.55 1.48
CA THR A 108 -6.54 -14.10 1.30
C THR A 108 -6.46 -13.70 -0.17
N VAL A 109 -5.56 -14.30 -0.94
CA VAL A 109 -5.48 -14.04 -2.39
C VAL A 109 -6.74 -14.51 -3.11
N ALA A 110 -7.27 -15.71 -2.81
CA ALA A 110 -8.51 -16.19 -3.41
C ALA A 110 -9.74 -15.30 -3.09
N ASN A 111 -9.82 -14.80 -1.85
CA ASN A 111 -10.85 -13.85 -1.43
C ASN A 111 -10.70 -12.50 -2.13
N PHE A 112 -9.47 -12.00 -2.26
CA PHE A 112 -9.17 -10.78 -2.99
C PHE A 112 -9.62 -10.89 -4.45
N LEU A 113 -9.28 -11.98 -5.15
CA LEU A 113 -9.68 -12.21 -6.53
C LEU A 113 -11.19 -12.15 -6.74
N SER A 114 -11.97 -12.74 -5.82
CA SER A 114 -13.44 -12.68 -5.85
C SER A 114 -13.98 -11.24 -5.78
N ASN A 115 -13.26 -10.33 -5.11
CA ASN A 115 -13.64 -8.91 -5.04
C ASN A 115 -13.06 -8.08 -6.19
N PHE A 116 -12.06 -8.63 -6.89
CA PHE A 116 -11.24 -7.95 -7.88
C PHE A 116 -11.68 -8.24 -9.32
N ILE A 117 -12.21 -9.44 -9.62
CA ILE A 117 -12.52 -9.87 -10.99
C ILE A 117 -13.99 -10.26 -11.11
N LYS A 118 -14.63 -9.83 -12.21
CA LYS A 118 -15.93 -10.32 -12.64
C LYS A 118 -15.83 -11.14 -13.92
N VAL A 119 -16.68 -12.14 -14.01
CA VAL A 119 -16.74 -13.09 -15.11
C VAL A 119 -18.17 -13.49 -15.44
N GLN A 120 -18.38 -13.98 -16.66
CA GLN A 120 -19.46 -14.91 -16.97
C GLN A 120 -19.17 -16.25 -16.25
N PRO A 121 -19.98 -16.65 -15.27
CA PRO A 121 -19.69 -17.83 -14.47
C PRO A 121 -19.82 -19.12 -15.28
N ASN A 122 -19.00 -20.11 -14.95
CA ASN A 122 -19.14 -21.48 -15.42
C ASN A 122 -20.52 -22.04 -15.07
N LEU A 123 -21.24 -22.54 -16.08
CA LEU A 123 -22.56 -23.15 -15.93
C LEU A 123 -22.49 -24.62 -15.50
N SER A 124 -21.36 -25.28 -15.75
CA SER A 124 -21.05 -26.64 -15.34
C SER A 124 -19.87 -26.66 -14.36
N ASN A 125 -19.64 -27.81 -13.74
CA ASN A 125 -18.46 -28.00 -12.90
C ASN A 125 -17.18 -27.74 -13.70
N ASN A 126 -16.22 -27.06 -13.08
CA ASN A 126 -14.91 -26.79 -13.67
C ASN A 126 -14.11 -28.09 -13.78
N LYS A 127 -13.86 -28.54 -15.01
CA LYS A 127 -13.16 -29.80 -15.28
C LYS A 127 -11.77 -29.55 -15.83
N PHE A 128 -10.80 -30.31 -15.34
CA PHE A 128 -9.46 -30.28 -15.88
C PHE A 128 -9.41 -31.10 -17.17
N ASP A 129 -9.09 -30.45 -18.29
CA ASP A 129 -9.04 -31.09 -19.60
C ASP A 129 -7.69 -31.77 -19.83
N THR A 130 -7.66 -33.10 -19.68
CA THR A 130 -6.45 -33.91 -19.84
C THR A 130 -5.94 -34.00 -21.27
N SER A 131 -6.75 -33.59 -22.26
CA SER A 131 -6.32 -33.54 -23.67
C SER A 131 -5.39 -32.35 -23.94
N GLN A 132 -5.48 -31.29 -23.15
CA GLN A 132 -4.52 -30.17 -23.18
C GLN A 132 -3.20 -30.56 -22.50
N PHE A 133 -3.29 -31.18 -21.32
CA PHE A 133 -2.15 -31.60 -20.53
C PHE A 133 -2.51 -32.77 -19.62
N SER A 134 -1.60 -33.72 -19.41
CA SER A 134 -1.81 -34.78 -18.41
C SER A 134 -1.65 -34.31 -16.96
N THR A 135 -0.99 -33.16 -16.75
CA THR A 135 -0.67 -32.60 -15.43
C THR A 135 -0.81 -31.08 -15.44
N CYS A 136 -1.15 -30.49 -14.28
CA CYS A 136 -1.04 -29.06 -14.06
C CYS A 136 0.38 -28.73 -13.57
N LEU A 137 1.31 -28.53 -14.51
CA LEU A 137 2.75 -28.51 -14.24
C LEU A 137 3.18 -29.82 -13.55
N GLU A 138 3.53 -29.77 -12.27
CA GLU A 138 3.93 -30.95 -11.47
C GLU A 138 2.78 -31.59 -10.71
N VAL A 139 1.61 -30.94 -10.70
CA VAL A 139 0.43 -31.45 -10.00
C VAL A 139 -0.32 -32.40 -10.92
N ILE A 140 -0.53 -33.63 -10.45
CA ILE A 140 -1.47 -34.57 -11.08
C ILE A 140 -2.87 -34.25 -10.54
N PRO A 141 -3.81 -33.78 -11.38
CA PRO A 141 -5.18 -33.49 -10.97
C PRO A 141 -5.91 -34.73 -10.48
N SER A 142 -6.84 -34.57 -9.54
CA SER A 142 -7.58 -35.72 -9.02
C SER A 142 -8.48 -36.34 -10.10
N GLN A 143 -8.86 -37.61 -9.96
CA GLN A 143 -9.82 -38.23 -10.88
C GLN A 143 -11.16 -37.47 -10.89
N ASN A 144 -11.56 -36.90 -9.75
CA ASN A 144 -12.76 -36.07 -9.64
C ASN A 144 -12.62 -34.78 -10.46
N ASP A 145 -11.47 -34.10 -10.40
CA ASP A 145 -11.21 -32.85 -11.15
C ASP A 145 -11.31 -33.08 -12.67
N GLN A 146 -10.90 -34.26 -13.14
CA GLN A 146 -10.92 -34.65 -14.55
C GLN A 146 -12.31 -35.10 -15.02
N THR A 147 -13.07 -35.81 -14.17
CA THR A 147 -14.32 -36.47 -14.59
C THR A 147 -15.56 -35.70 -14.19
N THR A 148 -15.77 -35.50 -12.90
CA THR A 148 -16.95 -34.82 -12.33
C THR A 148 -16.79 -33.30 -12.37
N GLY A 149 -15.56 -32.81 -12.18
CA GLY A 149 -15.21 -31.41 -12.06
C GLY A 149 -15.56 -30.81 -10.70
N ILE A 150 -15.04 -29.61 -10.47
CA ILE A 150 -15.18 -28.84 -9.23
C ILE A 150 -16.42 -27.94 -9.34
N PRO A 151 -17.44 -28.10 -8.48
CA PRO A 151 -18.65 -27.29 -8.53
C PRO A 151 -18.35 -25.83 -8.14
N GLN A 152 -19.14 -24.90 -8.68
CA GLN A 152 -19.07 -23.47 -8.33
C GLN A 152 -17.64 -22.89 -8.43
N SER A 153 -16.88 -23.31 -9.45
CA SER A 153 -15.51 -22.87 -9.69
C SER A 153 -15.41 -22.27 -11.09
N ASP A 154 -14.78 -21.10 -11.18
CA ASP A 154 -14.40 -20.45 -12.44
C ASP A 154 -12.88 -20.55 -12.66
N LEU A 155 -12.12 -20.54 -11.57
CA LEU A 155 -10.69 -20.78 -11.51
C LEU A 155 -10.38 -21.69 -10.31
N HIS A 156 -9.62 -22.75 -10.54
CA HIS A 156 -9.11 -23.63 -9.50
C HIS A 156 -7.59 -23.49 -9.36
N LEU A 157 -7.12 -23.30 -8.12
CA LEU A 157 -5.72 -23.10 -7.81
C LEU A 157 -5.17 -24.24 -6.93
N TYR A 158 -4.18 -24.95 -7.46
CA TYR A 158 -3.40 -25.91 -6.67
C TYR A 158 -2.28 -25.18 -5.94
N PHE A 159 -2.23 -25.30 -4.62
CA PHE A 159 -1.13 -24.78 -3.82
C PHE A 159 -0.21 -25.92 -3.38
N ILE A 160 1.08 -25.78 -3.68
CA ILE A 160 2.12 -26.74 -3.32
C ILE A 160 3.33 -26.01 -2.73
N PHE A 161 4.33 -26.77 -2.27
CA PHE A 161 5.57 -26.20 -1.77
C PHE A 161 6.80 -27.06 -2.08
N ASN A 162 7.97 -26.43 -2.06
CA ASN A 162 9.29 -27.06 -2.04
C ASN A 162 10.22 -26.34 -1.05
N ASN A 163 11.42 -26.86 -0.85
CA ASN A 163 12.43 -26.27 0.04
C ASN A 163 13.77 -26.17 -0.70
N GLU A 164 13.96 -25.04 -1.38
CA GLU A 164 15.13 -24.76 -2.21
C GLU A 164 15.89 -23.55 -1.67
N PRO A 165 16.72 -23.73 -0.60
CA PRO A 165 17.40 -22.62 0.08
C PRO A 165 18.52 -21.97 -0.74
N LYS A 166 18.91 -22.57 -1.86
CA LYS A 166 19.88 -21.99 -2.81
C LYS A 166 19.23 -21.07 -3.82
N GLU A 167 17.92 -21.19 -3.98
CA GLU A 167 17.16 -20.41 -4.95
C GLU A 167 16.56 -19.19 -4.25
N GLY A 168 16.62 -18.03 -4.93
CA GLY A 168 16.24 -16.75 -4.33
C GLY A 168 14.74 -16.47 -4.27
N TYR A 169 13.89 -17.26 -4.93
CA TYR A 169 12.47 -16.94 -5.10
C TYR A 169 11.60 -17.32 -3.91
N VAL A 170 10.50 -16.58 -3.71
CA VAL A 170 9.50 -16.86 -2.67
C VAL A 170 8.40 -17.80 -3.16
N ALA A 171 7.98 -17.65 -4.41
CA ALA A 171 6.98 -18.48 -5.05
C ALA A 171 7.17 -18.50 -6.59
N ASN A 172 6.44 -19.38 -7.27
CA ASN A 172 6.23 -19.32 -8.71
C ASN A 172 4.80 -19.79 -9.05
N ALA A 173 4.25 -19.30 -10.16
CA ALA A 173 2.98 -19.80 -10.66
C ALA A 173 2.79 -19.70 -12.18
N ALA A 174 1.89 -20.52 -12.70
CA ALA A 174 1.35 -20.36 -14.05
C ALA A 174 -0.01 -21.05 -14.20
N SER A 175 -0.77 -20.62 -15.20
CA SER A 175 -1.93 -21.35 -15.68
C SER A 175 -1.50 -22.64 -16.39
N CYS A 176 -2.35 -23.66 -16.33
CA CYS A 176 -2.04 -24.98 -16.88
C CYS A 176 -3.18 -25.58 -17.70
N ASN A 177 -4.37 -24.99 -17.66
CA ASN A 177 -5.52 -25.37 -18.45
C ASN A 177 -6.31 -24.11 -18.82
N LEU A 178 -6.85 -24.08 -20.03
CA LEU A 178 -7.83 -23.06 -20.43
C LEU A 178 -9.18 -23.73 -20.64
N GLN A 179 -10.23 -23.07 -20.17
CA GLN A 179 -11.60 -23.44 -20.49
C GLN A 179 -12.08 -22.61 -21.67
N ARG A 180 -12.74 -23.28 -22.60
CA ARG A 180 -13.43 -22.67 -23.72
C ARG A 180 -14.95 -22.86 -23.57
N SER A 181 -15.69 -21.78 -23.81
CA SER A 181 -17.14 -21.77 -23.99
C SER A 181 -17.49 -21.15 -25.35
N SER A 182 -18.78 -20.96 -25.65
CA SER A 182 -19.21 -20.20 -26.82
C SER A 182 -18.90 -18.70 -26.71
N THR A 183 -18.73 -18.17 -25.50
CA THR A 183 -18.62 -16.72 -25.26
C THR A 183 -17.27 -16.29 -24.67
N TYR A 184 -16.46 -17.22 -24.15
CA TYR A 184 -15.16 -16.92 -23.56
C TYR A 184 -14.14 -18.05 -23.71
N ILE A 185 -12.86 -17.66 -23.68
CA ILE A 185 -11.73 -18.55 -23.39
C ILE A 185 -10.96 -17.94 -22.24
N ARG A 186 -10.65 -18.70 -21.19
CA ARG A 186 -9.86 -18.19 -20.05
C ARG A 186 -9.17 -19.30 -19.25
N PRO A 187 -8.14 -18.97 -18.45
CA PRO A 187 -7.57 -19.89 -17.48
C PRO A 187 -8.63 -20.40 -16.50
N ASN A 188 -8.73 -21.72 -16.33
CA ASN A 188 -9.61 -22.37 -15.36
C ASN A 188 -8.87 -23.23 -14.33
N PHE A 189 -7.61 -23.60 -14.60
CA PHE A 189 -6.71 -24.19 -13.60
C PHE A 189 -5.34 -23.52 -13.62
N GLY A 190 -4.78 -23.32 -12.43
CA GLY A 190 -3.42 -22.86 -12.23
C GLY A 190 -2.77 -23.50 -11.00
N ARG A 191 -1.46 -23.33 -10.89
CA ARG A 191 -0.66 -23.84 -9.77
C ARG A 191 0.19 -22.73 -9.19
N VAL A 192 0.21 -22.63 -7.87
CA VAL A 192 1.13 -21.78 -7.10
C VAL A 192 2.04 -22.68 -6.26
N GLN A 193 3.35 -22.48 -6.36
CA GLN A 193 4.37 -23.23 -5.61
C GLN A 193 5.15 -22.28 -4.71
N PHE A 194 5.07 -22.50 -3.40
CA PHE A 194 5.84 -21.75 -2.40
C PHE A 194 7.23 -22.37 -2.20
N ASN A 195 8.26 -21.54 -2.10
CA ASN A 195 9.57 -21.95 -1.60
C ASN A 195 9.65 -21.66 -0.09
N ILE A 196 9.39 -22.69 0.72
CA ILE A 196 9.38 -22.55 2.18
C ILE A 196 10.75 -22.26 2.78
N ALA A 197 11.82 -22.40 1.98
CA ALA A 197 13.15 -21.94 2.37
C ALA A 197 13.21 -20.41 2.53
N ASN A 198 12.40 -19.67 1.77
CA ASN A 198 12.36 -18.20 1.78
C ASN A 198 11.07 -17.65 2.42
N MET A 199 10.01 -18.46 2.49
CA MET A 199 8.78 -18.15 3.24
C MET A 199 8.80 -18.76 4.65
N LYS A 200 9.74 -18.31 5.49
CA LYS A 200 9.96 -18.84 6.85
C LYS A 200 8.97 -18.34 7.92
N ASN A 201 8.09 -17.41 7.58
CA ASN A 201 7.14 -16.87 8.55
C ASN A 201 6.15 -17.96 8.98
N SER A 202 5.88 -18.03 10.28
CA SER A 202 4.95 -19.00 10.88
C SER A 202 3.84 -18.29 11.66
N GLY A 203 3.46 -17.09 11.22
CA GLY A 203 2.46 -16.28 11.91
C GLY A 203 3.01 -15.45 13.06
N THR A 204 4.30 -15.06 13.01
CA THR A 204 4.92 -14.21 14.05
C THR A 204 5.30 -12.81 13.57
N ASN A 205 5.44 -12.59 12.26
CA ASN A 205 5.69 -11.27 11.67
C ASN A 205 4.51 -10.82 10.78
N LEU A 206 3.85 -9.74 11.19
CA LEU A 206 2.63 -9.19 10.57
C LEU A 206 2.89 -8.52 9.22
N GLU A 207 3.94 -7.71 9.13
CA GLU A 207 4.35 -7.04 7.91
C GLU A 207 4.77 -8.07 6.84
N LYS A 208 5.54 -9.07 7.25
CA LYS A 208 5.93 -10.18 6.36
C LYS A 208 4.72 -10.95 5.83
N TYR A 209 3.62 -11.01 6.57
CA TYR A 209 2.38 -11.60 6.05
C TYR A 209 1.76 -10.81 4.91
N GLN A 210 1.71 -9.48 4.97
CA GLN A 210 1.25 -8.68 3.83
C GLN A 210 2.19 -8.82 2.64
N ASN A 211 3.51 -8.82 2.88
CA ASN A 211 4.48 -9.04 1.81
C ASN A 211 4.31 -10.40 1.13
N ASP A 212 4.02 -11.46 1.91
CA ASP A 212 3.77 -12.80 1.39
C ASP A 212 2.42 -12.93 0.66
N VAL A 213 1.38 -12.21 1.11
CA VAL A 213 0.11 -12.07 0.39
C VAL A 213 0.31 -11.37 -0.96
N MET A 214 1.05 -10.26 -0.97
CA MET A 214 1.33 -9.51 -2.21
C MET A 214 2.22 -10.29 -3.17
N ALA A 215 3.25 -10.98 -2.67
CA ALA A 215 4.06 -11.88 -3.49
C ALA A 215 3.23 -13.05 -4.06
N THR A 216 2.29 -13.59 -3.28
CA THR A 216 1.39 -14.64 -3.79
C THR A 216 0.42 -14.10 -4.84
N LEU A 217 -0.09 -12.88 -4.65
CA LEU A 217 -0.95 -12.20 -5.63
C LEU A 217 -0.19 -11.91 -6.92
N HIS A 218 1.08 -11.49 -6.86
CA HIS A 218 1.97 -11.36 -8.01
C HIS A 218 2.00 -12.64 -8.85
N GLU A 219 2.29 -13.77 -8.22
CA GLU A 219 2.33 -15.06 -8.91
C GLU A 219 0.97 -15.42 -9.53
N VAL A 220 -0.11 -15.15 -8.81
CA VAL A 220 -1.46 -15.37 -9.33
C VAL A 220 -1.75 -14.47 -10.54
N ILE A 221 -1.23 -13.26 -10.63
CA ILE A 221 -1.38 -12.40 -11.83
C ILE A 221 -0.71 -13.04 -13.07
N HIS A 222 0.37 -13.82 -12.92
CA HIS A 222 0.88 -14.64 -14.02
C HIS A 222 -0.12 -15.70 -14.47
N ILE A 223 -0.82 -16.38 -13.54
CA ILE A 223 -1.93 -17.30 -13.87
C ILE A 223 -3.04 -16.55 -14.61
N LEU A 224 -3.33 -15.31 -14.20
CA LEU A 224 -4.39 -14.48 -14.77
C LEU A 224 -4.05 -13.92 -16.16
N GLY A 225 -2.82 -14.10 -16.65
CA GLY A 225 -2.44 -13.85 -18.04
C GLY A 225 -1.25 -12.94 -18.25
N PHE A 226 -0.58 -12.43 -17.22
CA PHE A 226 0.60 -11.59 -17.43
C PHE A 226 1.86 -12.45 -17.57
N SER A 227 2.32 -12.69 -18.79
CA SER A 227 3.71 -13.07 -19.10
C SER A 227 3.89 -13.00 -20.62
N ASP A 228 5.14 -12.92 -21.07
CA ASP A 228 5.47 -12.94 -22.50
C ASP A 228 4.81 -14.13 -23.21
N ASP A 229 4.93 -15.32 -22.62
CA ASP A 229 4.36 -16.55 -23.16
C ASP A 229 2.84 -16.68 -23.01
N ALA A 230 2.22 -15.96 -22.06
CA ALA A 230 0.77 -15.96 -21.90
C ALA A 230 0.07 -15.01 -22.88
N MET A 231 0.74 -14.00 -23.43
CA MET A 231 0.12 -13.01 -24.34
C MET A 231 -0.46 -13.64 -25.61
N LYS A 232 0.20 -14.66 -26.18
CA LYS A 232 -0.35 -15.41 -27.33
C LYS A 232 -1.64 -16.17 -27.00
N ASN A 233 -1.86 -16.47 -25.72
CA ASN A 233 -3.04 -17.16 -25.23
C ASN A 233 -4.17 -16.18 -24.85
N TRP A 234 -3.96 -14.87 -24.90
CA TRP A 234 -5.02 -13.89 -24.59
C TRP A 234 -6.24 -14.07 -25.49
N TYR A 235 -7.43 -13.82 -24.95
CA TYR A 235 -8.69 -14.05 -25.64
C TYR A 235 -9.14 -12.81 -26.40
N ASN A 236 -9.23 -12.92 -27.71
CA ASN A 236 -9.84 -11.90 -28.55
C ASN A 236 -11.36 -12.12 -28.62
N LYS A 237 -12.10 -11.33 -27.84
CA LYS A 237 -13.58 -11.38 -27.79
C LYS A 237 -14.24 -11.11 -29.16
N ALA A 238 -13.60 -10.36 -30.06
CA ALA A 238 -14.17 -10.01 -31.35
C ALA A 238 -14.11 -11.17 -32.36
N THR A 239 -13.08 -12.01 -32.28
CA THR A 239 -12.89 -13.16 -33.17
C THR A 239 -13.27 -14.49 -32.51
N ASN A 240 -13.59 -14.48 -31.21
CA ASN A 240 -13.80 -15.68 -30.39
C ASN A 240 -12.62 -16.68 -30.50
N GLN A 241 -11.40 -16.15 -30.50
CA GLN A 241 -10.16 -16.90 -30.68
C GLN A 241 -9.08 -16.46 -29.70
N LEU A 242 -8.08 -17.31 -29.50
CA LEU A 242 -6.83 -16.87 -28.88
C LEU A 242 -6.12 -15.91 -29.83
N LEU A 243 -5.41 -14.93 -29.28
CA LEU A 243 -4.70 -13.89 -30.02
C LEU A 243 -3.67 -14.50 -30.99
N GLY A 244 -2.95 -15.51 -30.52
CA GLY A 244 -1.88 -16.17 -31.24
C GLY A 244 -0.59 -15.35 -31.30
N GLN A 245 0.49 -16.01 -31.74
CA GLN A 245 1.84 -15.43 -31.65
C GLN A 245 1.98 -14.17 -32.50
N GLU A 246 1.54 -14.18 -33.76
CA GLU A 246 1.70 -13.04 -34.67
C GLU A 246 1.00 -11.78 -34.14
N ALA A 247 -0.20 -11.91 -33.57
CA ALA A 247 -0.90 -10.76 -33.02
C ALA A 247 -0.37 -10.36 -31.64
N ALA A 248 0.13 -11.29 -30.82
CA ALA A 248 0.87 -10.97 -29.60
C ALA A 248 2.15 -10.18 -29.90
N ASP A 249 2.93 -10.59 -30.90
CA ASP A 249 4.13 -9.88 -31.34
C ASP A 249 3.80 -8.44 -31.81
N LYS A 250 2.63 -8.23 -32.43
CA LYS A 250 2.15 -6.89 -32.82
C LYS A 250 1.77 -5.99 -31.64
N LEU A 251 1.51 -6.56 -30.46
CA LEU A 251 1.30 -5.77 -29.23
C LEU A 251 2.62 -5.25 -28.67
N ILE A 252 3.75 -5.84 -29.06
CA ILE A 252 5.07 -5.46 -28.57
C ILE A 252 5.79 -4.60 -29.60
N THR A 253 6.29 -3.46 -29.16
CA THR A 253 7.26 -2.66 -29.92
C THR A 253 8.57 -2.64 -29.17
N THR A 254 9.71 -2.55 -29.87
CA THR A 254 11.01 -2.45 -29.21
C THR A 254 11.62 -1.08 -29.47
N GLN A 255 12.13 -0.45 -28.41
CA GLN A 255 12.84 0.82 -28.50
C GLN A 255 14.13 0.76 -27.68
N THR A 256 15.15 1.50 -28.10
CA THR A 256 16.36 1.67 -27.29
C THR A 256 16.11 2.80 -26.29
N LEU A 257 15.94 2.44 -25.01
CA LEU A 257 15.71 3.37 -23.91
C LEU A 257 16.91 3.31 -22.95
N ARG A 258 17.48 4.45 -22.58
CA ARG A 258 18.67 4.54 -21.70
C ARG A 258 19.88 3.70 -22.16
N GLY A 259 19.95 3.41 -23.47
CA GLY A 259 21.00 2.58 -24.08
C GLY A 259 20.71 1.07 -24.07
N ILE A 260 19.51 0.66 -23.67
CA ILE A 260 19.08 -0.74 -23.54
C ILE A 260 17.89 -1.00 -24.49
N GLN A 261 17.86 -2.17 -25.14
CA GLN A 261 16.71 -2.58 -25.93
C GLN A 261 15.56 -3.02 -25.00
N THR A 262 14.53 -2.20 -24.94
CA THR A 262 13.37 -2.37 -24.06
C THR A 262 12.11 -2.64 -24.90
N SER A 263 11.33 -3.64 -24.48
CA SER A 263 10.04 -3.97 -25.08
C SER A 263 8.94 -3.08 -24.47
N LEU A 264 8.00 -2.63 -25.29
CA LEU A 264 6.86 -1.82 -24.88
C LEU A 264 5.57 -2.56 -25.25
N LEU A 265 4.73 -2.83 -24.26
CA LEU A 265 3.41 -3.43 -24.45
C LEU A 265 2.38 -2.35 -24.78
N GLY A 266 1.92 -2.36 -26.03
CA GLY A 266 0.97 -1.40 -26.62
C GLY A 266 -0.47 -1.90 -26.69
N SER A 267 -0.89 -2.81 -25.81
CA SER A 267 -2.30 -3.25 -25.74
C SER A 267 -3.23 -2.08 -25.34
N PRO A 268 -4.51 -2.08 -25.75
CA PRO A 268 -5.34 -0.87 -25.74
C PRO A 268 -5.45 -0.14 -24.38
N ASN A 269 -5.79 -0.85 -23.31
CA ASN A 269 -5.92 -0.25 -21.98
C ASN A 269 -4.56 0.07 -21.37
N VAL A 270 -3.54 -0.77 -21.58
CA VAL A 270 -2.16 -0.52 -21.11
C VAL A 270 -1.59 0.74 -21.74
N LEU A 271 -1.72 0.89 -23.06
CA LEU A 271 -1.26 2.04 -23.81
C LEU A 271 -1.96 3.33 -23.34
N ALA A 272 -3.29 3.31 -23.25
CA ALA A 272 -4.07 4.45 -22.78
C ALA A 272 -3.68 4.83 -21.34
N THR A 273 -3.45 3.84 -20.48
CA THR A 273 -3.00 4.04 -19.10
C THR A 273 -1.62 4.69 -19.06
N ALA A 274 -0.63 4.18 -19.81
CA ALA A 274 0.71 4.76 -19.88
C ALA A 274 0.68 6.20 -20.39
N GLN A 275 0.01 6.45 -21.52
CA GLN A 275 -0.09 7.78 -22.12
C GLN A 275 -0.70 8.80 -21.15
N LYS A 276 -1.77 8.42 -20.45
CA LYS A 276 -2.44 9.26 -19.46
C LYS A 276 -1.62 9.44 -18.18
N TYR A 277 -1.02 8.36 -17.66
CA TYR A 277 -0.27 8.36 -16.41
C TYR A 277 0.98 9.24 -16.49
N TYR A 278 1.77 9.10 -17.54
CA TYR A 278 2.97 9.92 -17.76
C TYR A 278 2.64 11.29 -18.38
N GLY A 279 1.46 11.47 -18.97
CA GLY A 279 1.12 12.69 -19.72
C GLY A 279 1.86 12.78 -21.06
N CYS A 280 2.09 11.64 -21.72
CA CYS A 280 2.85 11.53 -22.95
C CYS A 280 2.06 10.77 -24.02
N GLN A 281 1.43 11.48 -24.96
CA GLN A 281 0.57 10.88 -25.99
C GLN A 281 1.33 10.14 -27.10
N THR A 282 2.65 10.33 -27.19
CA THR A 282 3.50 9.69 -28.21
C THR A 282 4.01 8.31 -27.80
N LEU A 283 3.71 7.84 -26.58
CA LEU A 283 4.07 6.50 -26.15
C LEU A 283 3.40 5.46 -27.05
N GLN A 284 4.13 4.38 -27.32
CA GLN A 284 3.66 3.23 -28.10
C GLN A 284 3.25 2.04 -27.20
N GLY A 285 3.53 2.12 -25.90
CA GLY A 285 3.18 1.12 -24.92
C GLY A 285 3.78 1.43 -23.55
N MET A 286 3.53 0.55 -22.58
CA MET A 286 4.20 0.56 -21.29
C MET A 286 5.47 -0.29 -21.34
N GLN A 287 6.56 0.17 -20.71
CA GLN A 287 7.83 -0.57 -20.70
C GLN A 287 7.69 -1.88 -19.91
N LEU A 288 8.14 -2.97 -20.53
CA LEU A 288 8.34 -4.25 -19.89
C LEU A 288 9.78 -4.36 -19.40
N GLU A 289 9.96 -5.12 -18.32
CA GLU A 289 11.25 -5.44 -17.74
C GLU A 289 12.25 -5.89 -18.81
N ASN A 290 13.43 -5.28 -18.81
CA ASN A 290 14.44 -5.47 -19.84
C ASN A 290 15.69 -6.22 -19.34
N GLN A 291 15.85 -6.36 -18.01
CA GLN A 291 16.90 -7.12 -17.34
C GLN A 291 16.42 -8.49 -16.84
N GLY A 292 17.39 -9.22 -16.27
CA GLY A 292 17.21 -10.60 -15.84
C GLY A 292 17.19 -11.56 -17.03
N ASP A 293 16.75 -12.78 -16.75
CA ASP A 293 16.55 -13.78 -17.78
C ASP A 293 15.10 -13.79 -18.28
N SER A 294 14.73 -14.85 -18.98
CA SER A 294 13.43 -14.99 -19.59
C SER A 294 12.24 -15.22 -18.63
N GLY A 295 12.49 -15.38 -17.33
CA GLY A 295 11.48 -15.35 -16.26
C GLY A 295 11.16 -13.95 -15.76
N SER A 296 12.10 -13.01 -15.92
CA SER A 296 11.90 -11.61 -15.55
C SER A 296 11.49 -10.80 -16.78
N LYS A 297 12.33 -10.84 -17.81
CA LYS A 297 12.19 -10.05 -19.02
C LYS A 297 10.84 -10.29 -19.70
N ASN A 298 10.21 -9.21 -20.17
CA ASN A 298 8.91 -9.21 -20.85
C ASN A 298 7.70 -9.75 -20.05
N SER A 299 7.90 -10.27 -18.83
CA SER A 299 6.81 -10.82 -18.00
C SER A 299 6.48 -9.95 -16.78
N HIS A 300 7.15 -8.80 -16.68
CA HIS A 300 7.04 -7.83 -15.60
C HIS A 300 7.06 -6.41 -16.17
N TRP A 301 6.62 -5.45 -15.38
CA TRP A 301 6.82 -4.03 -15.70
C TRP A 301 8.26 -3.60 -15.44
N GLU A 302 8.74 -2.68 -16.26
CA GLU A 302 10.07 -2.09 -16.10
C GLU A 302 10.17 -1.30 -14.79
N ARG A 303 10.98 -1.81 -13.85
CA ARG A 303 11.09 -1.25 -12.51
C ARG A 303 11.56 0.19 -12.50
N THR A 304 12.42 0.59 -13.43
CA THR A 304 12.98 1.95 -13.48
C THR A 304 11.89 3.03 -13.58
N VAL A 305 10.79 2.75 -14.30
CA VAL A 305 9.74 3.73 -14.56
C VAL A 305 8.48 3.53 -13.71
N ILE A 306 8.39 2.45 -12.93
CA ILE A 306 7.26 2.17 -12.03
C ILE A 306 7.65 1.27 -10.84
N ARG A 307 8.57 1.76 -10.00
CA ARG A 307 9.31 0.95 -9.00
C ARG A 307 8.48 0.05 -8.09
N SER A 308 7.50 0.60 -7.37
CA SER A 308 6.75 -0.13 -6.32
C SER A 308 5.56 -0.93 -6.86
N GLU A 309 5.46 -1.15 -8.17
CA GLU A 309 4.38 -1.95 -8.74
C GLU A 309 4.55 -3.44 -8.41
N ILE A 310 3.45 -4.11 -8.07
CA ILE A 310 3.43 -5.51 -7.67
C ILE A 310 4.05 -6.44 -8.71
N MET A 311 3.88 -6.19 -10.01
CA MET A 311 4.39 -6.96 -11.14
C MET A 311 5.75 -6.48 -11.64
N THR A 312 6.59 -5.90 -10.77
CA THR A 312 8.03 -5.73 -11.05
C THR A 312 8.80 -6.99 -10.64
N ALA A 313 9.97 -7.25 -11.22
CA ALA A 313 10.62 -8.58 -11.24
C ALA A 313 11.25 -9.11 -9.92
N SER A 314 11.09 -8.42 -8.79
CA SER A 314 11.59 -8.90 -7.48
C SER A 314 11.03 -8.13 -6.29
N VAL A 315 10.92 -8.75 -5.11
CA VAL A 315 10.41 -8.08 -3.91
C VAL A 315 11.27 -6.87 -3.49
N LEU A 316 10.61 -5.75 -3.14
CA LEU A 316 11.24 -4.55 -2.59
C LEU A 316 11.09 -4.48 -1.06
N VAL A 317 12.05 -3.84 -0.39
CA VAL A 317 12.05 -3.66 1.08
C VAL A 317 10.92 -2.73 1.50
N GLU A 318 10.70 -1.67 0.73
CA GLU A 318 9.59 -0.73 0.85
C GLU A 318 8.21 -1.33 0.50
N GLY A 319 8.16 -2.60 0.07
CA GLY A 319 6.93 -3.30 -0.28
C GLY A 319 6.45 -3.06 -1.71
N PHE A 320 5.25 -3.58 -2.01
CA PHE A 320 4.63 -3.57 -3.33
C PHE A 320 3.20 -3.09 -3.30
N ASN A 321 2.77 -2.48 -4.39
CA ASN A 321 1.45 -1.92 -4.57
C ASN A 321 0.81 -2.43 -5.86
N LEU A 322 -0.43 -2.91 -5.77
CA LEU A 322 -1.20 -3.24 -6.97
C LEU A 322 -1.67 -1.96 -7.63
N SER A 323 -1.27 -1.71 -8.89
CA SER A 323 -1.60 -0.47 -9.56
C SER A 323 -2.61 -0.61 -10.70
N ILE A 324 -3.00 0.54 -11.26
CA ILE A 324 -3.80 0.62 -12.48
C ILE A 324 -3.14 -0.06 -13.68
N PHE A 325 -1.80 -0.19 -13.73
CA PHE A 325 -1.13 -0.84 -14.86
C PHE A 325 -1.44 -2.33 -14.92
N SER A 326 -1.34 -3.04 -13.80
CA SER A 326 -1.72 -4.45 -13.73
C SER A 326 -3.21 -4.66 -14.00
N VAL A 327 -4.09 -3.78 -13.51
CA VAL A 327 -5.52 -3.80 -13.87
C VAL A 327 -5.74 -3.60 -15.38
N SER A 328 -5.05 -2.64 -15.99
CA SER A 328 -5.19 -2.35 -17.42
C SER A 328 -4.74 -3.53 -18.29
N LEU A 329 -3.67 -4.22 -17.89
CA LEU A 329 -3.23 -5.43 -18.56
C LEU A 329 -4.25 -6.55 -18.42
N LEU A 330 -4.78 -6.80 -17.22
CA LEU A 330 -5.79 -7.83 -17.01
C LEU A 330 -7.06 -7.57 -17.84
N LYS A 331 -7.47 -6.30 -17.99
CA LYS A 331 -8.56 -5.91 -18.90
C LYS A 331 -8.25 -6.24 -20.37
N ASP A 332 -7.00 -6.08 -20.79
CA ASP A 332 -6.54 -6.38 -22.16
C ASP A 332 -6.36 -7.87 -22.44
N THR A 333 -6.23 -8.73 -21.43
CA THR A 333 -6.16 -10.20 -21.63
C THR A 333 -7.40 -10.78 -22.30
N GLY A 334 -8.54 -10.09 -22.17
CA GLY A 334 -9.86 -10.53 -22.62
C GLY A 334 -10.48 -11.69 -21.83
N TYR A 335 -9.73 -12.36 -20.94
CA TYR A 335 -10.22 -13.47 -20.11
C TYR A 335 -11.32 -13.06 -19.14
N TRP A 336 -11.22 -11.83 -18.64
CA TRP A 336 -12.05 -11.28 -17.58
C TRP A 336 -13.10 -10.34 -18.19
N ASP A 337 -14.30 -10.31 -17.62
CA ASP A 337 -15.36 -9.41 -18.09
C ASP A 337 -15.24 -8.02 -17.49
N ASP A 338 -14.76 -7.93 -16.24
CA ASP A 338 -14.38 -6.68 -15.62
C ASP A 338 -13.34 -6.89 -14.51
N VAL A 339 -12.57 -5.85 -14.20
CA VAL A 339 -11.51 -5.85 -13.17
C VAL A 339 -11.61 -4.58 -12.33
N ASN A 340 -11.73 -4.75 -11.01
CA ASN A 340 -12.05 -3.71 -10.05
C ASN A 340 -10.85 -2.83 -9.72
N GLU A 341 -10.79 -1.67 -10.36
CA GLU A 341 -9.77 -0.67 -10.10
C GLU A 341 -9.85 -0.03 -8.70
N ASN A 342 -11.00 -0.13 -8.02
CA ASN A 342 -11.15 0.43 -6.66
C ASN A 342 -10.28 -0.26 -5.61
N LEU A 343 -9.74 -1.45 -5.93
CA LEU A 343 -8.86 -2.22 -5.07
C LEU A 343 -7.36 -1.99 -5.37
N THR A 344 -7.03 -1.00 -6.19
CA THR A 344 -5.63 -0.63 -6.51
C THR A 344 -5.12 0.45 -5.57
N ASP A 345 -3.82 0.50 -5.33
CA ASP A 345 -3.17 1.60 -4.62
C ASP A 345 -2.82 2.75 -5.58
N PRO A 346 -2.78 4.00 -5.08
CA PRO A 346 -2.28 5.11 -5.86
C PRO A 346 -0.76 4.97 -6.06
N ILE A 347 -0.31 5.20 -7.30
CA ILE A 347 1.10 5.21 -7.66
C ILE A 347 1.56 6.61 -8.08
N TYR A 348 2.70 7.07 -7.57
CA TYR A 348 3.24 8.41 -7.82
C TYR A 348 4.55 8.44 -8.61
N TRP A 349 5.26 7.30 -8.70
CA TRP A 349 6.54 7.18 -9.38
C TRP A 349 6.40 7.51 -10.88
N GLY A 350 7.01 8.60 -11.35
CA GLY A 350 6.93 9.02 -12.76
C GLY A 350 5.63 9.72 -13.18
N LYS A 351 4.63 9.84 -12.29
CA LYS A 351 3.30 10.36 -12.63
C LYS A 351 3.37 11.80 -13.16
N GLY A 352 2.84 12.02 -14.36
CA GLY A 352 2.77 13.34 -15.01
C GLY A 352 4.12 13.96 -15.41
N LYS A 353 5.22 13.19 -15.37
CA LYS A 353 6.57 13.70 -15.66
C LYS A 353 6.94 13.73 -17.15
N GLY A 354 6.00 13.34 -18.02
CA GLY A 354 6.12 13.43 -19.47
C GLY A 354 6.99 12.33 -20.08
N CYS A 355 7.20 12.47 -21.39
CA CYS A 355 7.97 11.52 -22.19
C CYS A 355 9.43 11.42 -21.75
N ASP A 356 10.01 12.52 -21.25
CA ASP A 356 11.40 12.59 -20.83
C ASP A 356 11.68 11.65 -19.64
N PHE A 357 10.83 11.65 -18.61
CA PHE A 357 10.95 10.70 -17.51
C PHE A 357 10.84 9.25 -18.00
N PHE A 358 9.82 8.97 -18.81
CA PHE A 358 9.57 7.63 -19.33
C PHE A 358 10.77 7.10 -20.12
N GLN A 359 11.34 7.91 -21.02
CA GLN A 359 12.41 7.49 -21.92
C GLN A 359 13.78 7.54 -21.25
N ASN A 360 14.08 8.60 -20.50
CA ASN A 360 15.43 8.88 -20.02
C ASN A 360 15.59 8.60 -18.52
N ALA A 361 14.52 8.71 -17.71
CA ALA A 361 14.52 8.47 -16.27
C ALA A 361 15.75 9.12 -15.58
N CYS A 362 16.60 8.34 -14.92
CA CYS A 362 17.82 8.83 -14.27
C CYS A 362 18.93 9.32 -15.22
N LYS A 363 18.81 9.07 -16.53
CA LYS A 363 19.70 9.60 -17.58
C LYS A 363 19.19 10.93 -18.16
N SER A 364 18.04 11.41 -17.72
CA SER A 364 17.53 12.72 -18.11
C SER A 364 18.47 13.84 -17.64
N SER A 365 18.47 14.97 -18.35
CA SER A 365 19.03 16.23 -17.85
C SER A 365 18.24 16.81 -16.67
N THR A 366 16.99 16.39 -16.51
CA THR A 366 16.12 16.76 -15.40
C THR A 366 16.42 15.86 -14.19
N GLN A 367 16.77 16.47 -13.05
CA GLN A 367 16.88 15.71 -11.80
C GLN A 367 15.46 15.39 -11.28
N TYR A 368 15.09 14.12 -11.33
CA TYR A 368 13.84 13.63 -10.77
C TYR A 368 14.05 13.10 -9.34
N GLU A 369 13.10 13.38 -8.44
CA GLU A 369 13.18 12.97 -7.02
C GLU A 369 13.20 11.44 -6.80
N GLU A 370 12.73 10.66 -7.77
CA GLU A 370 12.82 9.20 -7.79
C GLU A 370 14.27 8.70 -7.78
N PHE A 371 15.18 9.49 -8.33
CA PHE A 371 16.58 9.13 -8.51
C PHE A 371 17.47 10.06 -7.69
N VAL A 372 18.45 9.49 -7.02
CA VAL A 372 19.38 10.20 -6.13
C VAL A 372 20.81 10.01 -6.61
N ASN A 373 21.73 10.90 -6.25
CA ASN A 373 23.12 10.72 -6.66
C ASN A 373 23.76 9.53 -5.93
N SER A 374 24.71 8.87 -6.59
CA SER A 374 25.48 7.79 -5.95
C SER A 374 26.14 8.28 -4.66
N GLY A 375 25.97 7.53 -3.57
CA GLY A 375 26.49 7.88 -2.26
C GLY A 375 25.74 8.99 -1.52
N GLN A 376 24.73 9.62 -2.13
CA GLN A 376 23.95 10.66 -1.47
C GLN A 376 23.00 10.04 -0.44
N THR A 377 23.07 10.48 0.82
CA THR A 377 22.06 10.09 1.81
C THR A 377 20.72 10.74 1.48
N ALA A 378 19.67 9.94 1.43
CA ALA A 378 18.31 10.40 1.16
C ALA A 378 17.27 9.50 1.86
N CYS A 379 16.07 10.03 2.09
CA CYS A 379 14.93 9.18 2.38
C CYS A 379 14.50 8.43 1.12
N SER A 380 13.89 7.25 1.27
CA SER A 380 13.21 6.60 0.15
C SER A 380 12.11 7.50 -0.44
N PHE A 381 11.68 7.21 -1.67
CA PHE A 381 10.68 8.03 -2.37
C PHE A 381 9.40 8.24 -1.56
N TRP A 382 8.92 7.20 -0.89
CA TRP A 382 7.75 7.27 0.00
C TRP A 382 8.07 7.71 1.42
N GLY A 383 9.35 7.84 1.77
CA GLY A 383 9.81 8.23 3.10
C GLY A 383 9.77 7.07 4.10
N ASP A 384 9.82 5.82 3.66
CA ASP A 384 9.73 4.66 4.57
C ASP A 384 10.95 4.49 5.45
N GLY A 385 12.12 4.95 4.99
CA GLY A 385 13.36 4.74 5.72
C GLY A 385 14.48 5.61 5.22
N GLN A 386 15.56 5.62 6.00
CA GLN A 386 16.80 6.30 5.66
C GLN A 386 17.65 5.40 4.79
N GLY A 387 18.19 5.96 3.72
CA GLY A 387 18.97 5.22 2.75
C GLY A 387 20.08 6.05 2.15
N GLN A 388 20.73 5.43 1.16
CA GLN A 388 21.75 6.07 0.35
C GLN A 388 21.51 5.75 -1.12
N GLY A 389 21.87 6.70 -1.98
CA GLY A 389 21.84 6.51 -3.42
C GLY A 389 22.76 5.40 -3.86
N ALA A 390 22.17 4.31 -4.31
CA ALA A 390 22.87 3.14 -4.83
C ALA A 390 22.11 2.56 -6.01
N ASN A 391 22.83 1.84 -6.86
CA ASN A 391 22.32 1.13 -8.03
C ASN A 391 22.52 -0.38 -7.88
N SER A 392 22.33 -0.91 -6.67
CA SER A 392 22.47 -2.34 -6.40
C SER A 392 21.26 -3.14 -6.91
N ASP A 393 20.14 -2.46 -7.17
CA ASP A 393 18.97 -3.03 -7.84
C ASP A 393 19.28 -3.48 -9.27
N ALA A 394 19.31 -4.81 -9.47
CA ALA A 394 19.61 -5.43 -10.75
C ALA A 394 18.61 -5.11 -11.87
N PHE A 395 17.40 -4.64 -11.52
CA PHE A 395 16.32 -4.30 -12.44
C PHE A 395 16.15 -2.78 -12.60
N GLY A 396 17.05 -1.98 -12.03
CA GLY A 396 16.93 -0.52 -11.99
C GLY A 396 17.61 0.23 -13.14
N ASP A 397 17.95 -0.39 -14.28
CA ASP A 397 18.71 0.24 -15.39
C ASP A 397 20.01 0.96 -14.94
N SER A 398 20.65 0.48 -13.86
CA SER A 398 21.78 1.18 -13.20
C SER A 398 21.46 2.60 -12.69
N CYS A 399 20.19 2.93 -12.54
CA CYS A 399 19.72 4.15 -11.90
C CYS A 399 19.91 4.06 -10.39
N ASN A 400 20.49 5.12 -9.83
CA ASN A 400 20.65 5.22 -8.38
C ASN A 400 19.31 5.62 -7.75
N VAL A 401 18.84 4.82 -6.79
CA VAL A 401 17.67 5.09 -5.96
C VAL A 401 18.10 5.10 -4.49
N ALA A 402 17.29 5.71 -3.63
CA ALA A 402 17.56 5.72 -2.20
C ALA A 402 17.28 4.33 -1.61
N GLU A 403 18.29 3.50 -1.51
CA GLU A 403 18.20 2.16 -0.93
C GLU A 403 18.20 2.25 0.60
N ILE A 404 17.09 1.83 1.21
CA ILE A 404 16.86 1.91 2.66
C ILE A 404 17.81 0.97 3.39
N TYR A 405 18.47 1.40 4.46
CA TYR A 405 19.16 0.46 5.35
C TYR A 405 18.14 -0.33 6.18
N THR A 406 18.23 -1.66 6.22
CA THR A 406 17.24 -2.51 6.95
C THR A 406 17.03 -2.08 8.40
N ASN A 407 18.09 -1.64 9.07
CA ASN A 407 18.06 -1.17 10.46
C ASN A 407 17.62 0.30 10.63
N LEU A 408 17.23 0.98 9.55
CA LEU A 408 16.75 2.36 9.51
C LEU A 408 15.42 2.51 8.75
N LEU A 409 14.67 1.42 8.63
CA LEU A 409 13.28 1.43 8.21
C LEU A 409 12.44 2.07 9.33
N CYS A 410 11.73 3.16 9.05
CA CYS A 410 11.02 3.96 10.04
C CYS A 410 9.79 3.26 10.64
N SER A 411 9.17 2.34 9.90
CA SER A 411 8.03 1.53 10.35
C SER A 411 8.42 0.43 11.35
N ASP A 412 9.67 -0.03 11.35
CA ASP A 412 10.12 -1.13 12.19
C ASP A 412 10.51 -0.64 13.59
N ILE A 413 9.61 -0.86 14.54
CA ILE A 413 9.79 -0.52 15.96
C ILE A 413 10.99 -1.24 16.61
N ALA A 414 11.46 -2.37 16.06
CA ALA A 414 12.63 -3.07 16.59
C ALA A 414 13.92 -2.26 16.40
N ASN A 415 13.97 -1.39 15.38
CA ASN A 415 15.11 -0.50 15.13
C ASN A 415 15.34 0.51 16.26
N GLN A 416 14.30 0.83 17.05
CA GLN A 416 14.43 1.66 18.24
C GLN A 416 15.39 1.04 19.28
N SER A 417 15.39 -0.30 19.41
CA SER A 417 16.23 -1.03 20.37
C SER A 417 17.68 -1.17 19.91
N GLN A 418 17.92 -1.21 18.59
CA GLN A 418 19.25 -1.27 18.00
C GLN A 418 20.03 0.04 18.21
N GLN A 419 19.34 1.16 18.41
CA GLN A 419 19.95 2.44 18.80
C GLN A 419 20.26 2.56 20.30
N ALA A 420 19.81 1.60 21.13
CA ALA A 420 19.88 1.68 22.60
C ALA A 420 21.07 0.92 23.25
N ASN A 421 21.94 0.26 22.48
CA ASN A 421 23.17 -0.36 23.03
C ASN A 421 24.24 0.70 23.35
N PRO A 422 24.83 0.73 24.55
CA PRO A 422 25.10 1.98 25.27
C PRO A 422 26.41 2.67 24.84
N PRO A 423 26.36 3.87 24.24
CA PRO A 423 27.49 4.77 24.18
C PRO A 423 27.20 5.92 25.16
N SER A 424 27.72 5.82 26.39
CA SER A 424 27.92 6.94 27.33
C SER A 424 26.84 8.05 27.36
N TYR A 425 25.72 7.87 28.07
CA TYR A 425 24.84 8.91 28.66
C TYR A 425 24.43 10.18 27.85
N TYR A 426 24.77 10.33 26.55
CA TYR A 426 24.69 11.61 25.81
C TYR A 426 24.62 11.46 24.27
N THR A 427 23.98 10.42 23.72
CA THR A 427 23.77 10.31 22.26
C THR A 427 22.33 10.69 21.88
N ASP A 428 22.20 11.76 21.10
CA ASP A 428 20.93 12.24 20.53
C ASP A 428 20.42 11.26 19.48
N THR A 429 19.45 10.42 19.83
CA THR A 429 18.92 9.45 18.87
C THR A 429 17.88 10.05 17.93
N SER A 430 17.10 11.07 18.35
CA SER A 430 16.01 11.84 17.67
C SER A 430 15.26 11.20 16.48
N ASN A 431 15.35 9.89 16.33
CA ASN A 431 14.58 9.03 15.45
C ASN A 431 13.43 8.47 16.27
N ASP A 432 12.25 8.50 15.68
CA ASP A 432 11.02 7.94 16.20
C ASP A 432 10.63 6.79 15.27
N PHE A 433 10.91 5.55 15.68
CA PHE A 433 10.50 4.37 14.90
C PHE A 433 9.10 3.93 15.31
N SER A 434 8.16 3.98 14.38
CA SER A 434 6.77 3.59 14.59
C SER A 434 6.10 3.28 13.25
N TYR A 435 5.01 2.51 13.26
CA TYR A 435 4.24 2.21 12.03
C TYR A 435 3.82 3.46 11.23
N ASN A 436 3.67 4.62 11.88
CA ASN A 436 3.29 5.89 11.24
C ASN A 436 4.47 6.86 11.07
N SER A 437 5.70 6.39 11.30
CA SER A 437 6.88 7.21 11.14
C SER A 437 7.36 7.21 9.70
N LYS A 438 7.77 8.39 9.24
CA LYS A 438 8.40 8.59 7.94
C LYS A 438 9.73 9.30 8.11
N CYS A 439 10.62 9.08 7.15
CA CYS A 439 11.91 9.70 7.04
C CYS A 439 11.76 11.12 6.49
N PHE A 440 12.46 12.07 7.12
CA PHE A 440 12.54 13.45 6.68
C PHE A 440 13.98 13.95 6.70
N ALA A 441 14.27 14.91 5.83
CA ALA A 441 15.46 15.74 6.01
C ALA A 441 15.26 16.63 7.24
N SER A 442 15.95 16.31 8.33
CA SER A 442 15.74 16.87 9.67
C SER A 442 17.05 16.98 10.44
N THR A 443 17.35 18.20 10.90
CA THR A 443 18.51 18.49 11.77
C THR A 443 18.08 18.69 13.23
N VAL A 444 16.87 18.22 13.58
CA VAL A 444 16.27 18.45 14.88
C VAL A 444 17.00 17.61 15.93
N TYR A 445 17.33 18.23 17.06
CA TYR A 445 18.01 17.57 18.18
C TYR A 445 17.22 17.71 19.48
N SER A 446 17.39 16.74 20.38
CA SER A 446 16.77 16.80 21.70
C SER A 446 17.40 17.90 22.58
N PRO A 447 16.60 18.72 23.28
CA PRO A 447 17.12 19.80 24.14
C PRO A 447 17.95 19.29 25.35
N THR A 448 17.90 17.99 25.66
CA THR A 448 18.71 17.37 26.72
C THR A 448 20.04 16.77 26.21
N ALA A 449 20.28 16.77 24.91
CA ALA A 449 21.53 16.27 24.33
C ALA A 449 22.67 17.27 24.54
N LYS A 450 23.85 16.79 24.96
CA LYS A 450 25.08 17.60 24.84
C LYS A 450 25.38 17.73 23.34
N GLN A 451 25.48 18.97 22.85
CA GLN A 451 25.82 19.27 21.46
C GLN A 451 27.00 18.43 21.01
N ASN A 452 26.72 17.39 20.23
CA ASN A 452 27.66 16.76 19.34
C ASN A 452 27.17 17.11 17.94
N ASN A 453 28.05 17.64 17.11
CA ASN A 453 27.78 17.91 15.70
C ASN A 453 27.48 16.58 14.99
N TYR A 454 26.23 16.13 15.03
CA TYR A 454 25.76 15.08 14.15
C TYR A 454 25.40 15.73 12.82
N ASP A 455 26.14 15.34 11.79
CA ASP A 455 25.93 15.73 10.39
C ASP A 455 24.79 14.91 9.74
N ASP A 456 24.05 14.13 10.54
CA ASP A 456 22.92 13.31 10.08
C ASP A 456 21.73 14.20 9.75
N LYS A 457 21.54 14.39 8.45
CA LYS A 457 20.49 15.22 7.87
C LYS A 457 19.15 14.50 7.75
N LEU A 458 19.05 13.21 8.07
CA LEU A 458 17.84 12.40 7.87
C LEU A 458 17.39 11.76 9.18
N ARG A 459 16.10 11.84 9.50
CA ARG A 459 15.54 11.24 10.71
C ARG A 459 14.12 10.72 10.48
N CYS A 460 13.77 9.63 11.17
CA CYS A 460 12.41 9.14 11.25
C CYS A 460 11.60 9.96 12.26
N HIS A 461 10.42 10.45 11.88
CA HIS A 461 9.49 11.17 12.77
C HIS A 461 8.08 10.65 12.60
N PHE A 462 7.31 10.61 13.68
CA PHE A 462 5.89 10.26 13.62
C PHE A 462 5.12 11.28 12.79
N THR A 463 4.21 10.79 11.95
CA THR A 463 3.40 11.62 11.07
C THR A 463 1.91 11.39 11.23
N GLN A 464 1.13 12.44 10.96
CA GLN A 464 -0.33 12.37 10.90
C GLN A 464 -0.86 13.27 9.79
N CYS A 465 -1.65 12.71 8.89
CA CYS A 465 -2.27 13.44 7.79
C CYS A 465 -3.65 13.97 8.14
N SER A 466 -4.02 15.11 7.55
CA SER A 466 -5.40 15.55 7.53
C SER A 466 -6.26 14.62 6.65
N PRO A 467 -7.57 14.47 6.91
CA PRO A 467 -8.44 13.59 6.12
C PRO A 467 -8.50 13.91 4.62
N ASP A 468 -8.36 15.19 4.27
CA ASP A 468 -8.34 15.71 2.89
C ASP A 468 -6.93 15.68 2.27
N LYS A 469 -5.92 15.21 3.01
CA LYS A 469 -4.51 15.07 2.57
C LYS A 469 -3.84 16.39 2.19
N SER A 470 -4.38 17.52 2.64
CA SER A 470 -3.81 18.85 2.39
C SER A 470 -2.75 19.25 3.41
N GLN A 471 -2.68 18.57 4.56
CA GLN A 471 -1.75 18.87 5.64
C GLN A 471 -1.13 17.59 6.23
N LEU A 472 0.14 17.71 6.61
CA LEU A 472 0.90 16.69 7.33
C LEU A 472 1.44 17.29 8.63
N THR A 473 1.10 16.68 9.76
CA THR A 473 1.66 17.00 11.07
C THR A 473 2.81 16.05 11.37
N ILE A 474 3.97 16.61 11.70
CA ILE A 474 5.18 15.88 12.07
C ILE A 474 5.43 16.12 13.56
N SER A 475 5.49 15.04 14.33
CA SER A 475 5.59 15.09 15.79
C SER A 475 6.98 14.64 16.25
N PHE A 476 7.55 15.36 17.22
CA PHE A 476 8.88 15.09 17.75
C PHE A 476 8.75 14.40 19.11
N SER A 477 8.68 13.07 19.14
CA SER A 477 8.35 12.31 20.36
C SER A 477 9.28 12.55 21.55
N GLN A 478 10.52 12.93 21.28
CA GLN A 478 11.56 13.20 22.28
C GLN A 478 11.54 14.66 22.79
N ILE A 479 10.77 15.55 22.16
CA ILE A 479 10.65 16.96 22.53
C ILE A 479 9.20 17.21 22.97
N PRO A 480 8.94 17.47 24.26
CA PRO A 480 7.59 17.58 24.79
C PRO A 480 6.72 18.57 24.00
N ASN A 481 5.51 18.16 23.65
CA ASN A 481 4.49 19.02 23.01
C ASN A 481 4.97 19.77 21.75
N THR A 482 5.93 19.20 21.00
CA THR A 482 6.51 19.86 19.83
C THR A 482 6.09 19.14 18.56
N GLN A 483 5.53 19.90 17.62
CA GLN A 483 5.10 19.42 16.31
C GLN A 483 5.25 20.52 15.26
N VAL A 484 5.37 20.12 14.00
CA VAL A 484 5.34 21.01 12.84
C VAL A 484 4.22 20.57 11.92
N VAL A 485 3.44 21.53 11.40
CA VAL A 485 2.43 21.27 10.38
C VAL A 485 2.96 21.76 9.04
N CYS A 486 2.98 20.89 8.04
CA CYS A 486 3.28 21.19 6.64
C CYS A 486 1.97 21.21 5.84
N GLY A 487 1.60 22.34 5.26
CA GLY A 487 0.51 22.44 4.29
C GLY A 487 1.01 22.36 2.84
N THR A 488 0.10 22.31 1.87
CA THR A 488 0.47 22.28 0.44
C THR A 488 1.34 23.46 0.00
N SER A 489 1.15 24.64 0.58
CA SER A 489 2.00 25.82 0.35
C SER A 489 3.42 25.69 0.91
N ASP A 490 3.68 24.71 1.77
CA ASP A 490 4.96 24.48 2.41
C ASP A 490 5.78 23.36 1.76
N GLN A 491 5.27 22.71 0.70
CA GLN A 491 5.92 21.55 0.09
C GLN A 491 7.34 21.87 -0.39
N GLY A 492 8.32 21.08 0.08
CA GLY A 492 9.74 21.29 -0.19
C GLY A 492 10.41 22.41 0.62
N ASN A 493 9.65 23.18 1.42
CA ASN A 493 10.20 24.28 2.23
C ASN A 493 10.73 23.80 3.58
N LEU A 494 11.75 24.49 4.10
CA LEU A 494 12.26 24.30 5.45
C LEU A 494 11.35 24.97 6.49
N LYS A 495 11.12 24.27 7.60
CA LYS A 495 10.44 24.81 8.78
C LYS A 495 11.31 24.68 10.02
N ASP A 496 11.28 25.72 10.83
CA ASP A 496 11.97 25.76 12.12
C ASP A 496 11.19 24.96 13.16
N VAL A 497 11.90 24.12 13.92
CA VAL A 497 11.34 23.43 15.09
C VAL A 497 11.73 24.23 16.33
N VAL A 498 10.74 24.84 16.98
CA VAL A 498 10.95 25.74 18.11
C VAL A 498 10.32 25.14 19.35
N TYR A 499 11.12 25.05 20.42
CA TYR A 499 10.66 24.63 21.75
C TYR A 499 11.00 25.72 22.76
N GLN A 500 9.99 26.21 23.48
CA GLN A 500 10.15 27.26 24.50
C GLN A 500 10.92 28.50 23.98
N GLY A 501 10.67 28.90 22.74
CA GLY A 501 11.33 30.06 22.11
C GLY A 501 12.75 29.78 21.61
N THR A 502 13.29 28.58 21.80
CA THR A 502 14.61 28.16 21.30
C THR A 502 14.43 27.32 20.03
N LYS A 503 15.17 27.67 18.97
CA LYS A 503 15.23 26.86 17.75
C LYS A 503 16.09 25.61 18.00
N LEU A 504 15.48 24.43 17.85
CA LEU A 504 16.11 23.12 18.06
C LEU A 504 16.51 22.42 16.76
N GLY A 505 16.40 23.11 15.62
CA GLY A 505 16.75 22.59 14.30
C GLY A 505 15.71 22.95 13.25
N GLN A 506 15.83 22.30 12.10
CA GLN A 506 14.91 22.49 10.97
C GLN A 506 14.48 21.14 10.40
N ILE A 507 13.33 21.14 9.77
CA ILE A 507 12.80 20.00 9.01
C ILE A 507 12.34 20.47 7.63
N THR A 508 12.57 19.65 6.61
CA THR A 508 12.07 19.91 5.26
C THR A 508 10.70 19.27 5.11
N CYS A 509 9.68 20.07 4.79
CA CYS A 509 8.36 19.55 4.46
C CYS A 509 8.42 18.73 3.16
N PRO A 510 7.62 17.64 3.03
CA PRO A 510 7.63 16.79 1.85
C PRO A 510 7.39 17.55 0.56
N SER A 511 8.04 17.13 -0.53
CA SER A 511 7.79 17.63 -1.88
C SER A 511 6.38 17.31 -2.38
N ASN A 512 5.77 16.25 -1.87
CA ASN A 512 4.42 15.78 -2.21
C ASN A 512 3.70 15.24 -0.98
N ILE A 513 2.86 16.07 -0.34
CA ILE A 513 2.10 15.65 0.85
C ILE A 513 1.08 14.55 0.52
N PRO A 514 0.27 14.65 -0.55
CA PRO A 514 -0.66 13.57 -0.92
C PRO A 514 0.03 12.21 -1.09
N ARG A 515 1.24 12.16 -1.67
CA ARG A 515 2.03 10.92 -1.77
C ARG A 515 2.25 10.30 -0.40
N LEU A 516 2.81 11.03 0.56
CA LEU A 516 3.09 10.48 1.89
C LEU A 516 1.80 10.15 2.66
N CYS A 517 0.71 10.86 2.41
CA CYS A 517 -0.57 10.65 3.09
C CYS A 517 -1.43 9.53 2.51
N ASP A 518 -1.16 9.12 1.26
CA ASP A 518 -1.77 7.96 0.62
C ASP A 518 -1.11 6.65 1.04
N ASP A 519 0.12 6.72 1.55
CA ASP A 519 0.88 5.61 2.09
C ASP A 519 0.39 5.24 3.49
N GLN A 520 -0.85 4.75 3.54
CA GLN A 520 -1.52 4.35 4.79
C GLN A 520 -1.35 2.85 5.02
N GLN A 521 -0.61 2.52 6.07
CA GLN A 521 -0.54 1.15 6.57
C GLN A 521 -1.84 0.80 7.28
N CYS A 522 -2.35 -0.41 7.01
CA CYS A 522 -3.48 -0.93 7.76
C CYS A 522 -3.10 -1.25 9.20
N VAL A 523 -4.06 -1.06 10.12
CA VAL A 523 -3.89 -1.43 11.53
C VAL A 523 -3.45 -2.90 11.63
N ASN A 524 -2.32 -3.13 12.30
CA ASN A 524 -1.70 -4.46 12.49
C ASN A 524 -1.62 -5.30 11.21
N PHE A 525 -1.49 -4.67 10.03
CA PHE A 525 -1.35 -5.37 8.75
C PHE A 525 -2.45 -6.44 8.51
N CYS A 526 -3.71 -6.14 8.87
CA CYS A 526 -4.85 -7.05 8.69
C CYS A 526 -4.60 -8.47 9.26
N THR A 527 -3.94 -8.51 10.41
CA THR A 527 -3.26 -9.64 11.05
C THR A 527 -3.76 -11.03 10.62
N TYR A 528 -2.94 -11.68 9.77
CA TYR A 528 -3.04 -13.05 9.28
C TYR A 528 -4.35 -13.48 8.61
N ASN A 529 -5.33 -12.60 8.43
CA ASN A 529 -6.63 -12.98 7.87
C ASN A 529 -7.20 -11.89 6.95
N GLY A 530 -6.35 -11.19 6.21
CA GLY A 530 -6.83 -10.15 5.31
C GLY A 530 -5.71 -9.49 4.52
N ILE A 531 -6.11 -8.66 3.56
CA ILE A 531 -5.20 -7.87 2.72
C ILE A 531 -5.45 -6.39 2.96
N CYS A 532 -4.37 -5.62 3.04
CA CYS A 532 -4.44 -4.16 3.18
C CYS A 532 -4.65 -3.49 1.82
N ILE A 533 -5.69 -2.65 1.71
CA ILE A 533 -6.00 -1.87 0.52
C ILE A 533 -6.28 -0.43 0.96
N ARG A 534 -5.40 0.53 0.60
CA ARG A 534 -5.55 1.96 0.95
C ARG A 534 -5.82 2.21 2.44
N GLY A 535 -5.06 1.56 3.33
CA GLY A 535 -5.21 1.70 4.79
C GLY A 535 -6.44 1.01 5.40
N GLN A 536 -7.20 0.24 4.61
CA GLN A 536 -8.34 -0.55 5.07
C GLN A 536 -8.17 -2.03 4.79
N CYS A 537 -8.61 -2.87 5.73
CA CYS A 537 -8.53 -4.31 5.55
C CYS A 537 -9.70 -4.87 4.75
N LEU A 538 -9.40 -5.79 3.84
CA LEU A 538 -10.36 -6.74 3.30
C LEU A 538 -10.16 -8.06 4.04
N CYS A 539 -11.08 -8.40 4.95
CA CYS A 539 -10.95 -9.59 5.78
C CYS A 539 -11.35 -10.87 5.05
N ASN A 540 -10.68 -11.96 5.40
CA ASN A 540 -11.03 -13.31 4.99
C ASN A 540 -12.42 -13.68 5.52
N PRO A 541 -13.16 -14.56 4.83
CA PRO A 541 -14.44 -15.06 5.31
C PRO A 541 -14.34 -15.62 6.74
N GLY A 542 -15.25 -15.22 7.62
CA GLY A 542 -15.28 -15.64 9.02
C GLY A 542 -14.42 -14.79 9.97
N PHE A 543 -13.77 -13.74 9.48
CA PHE A 543 -12.98 -12.80 10.28
C PHE A 543 -13.47 -11.37 10.10
N GLY A 544 -13.31 -10.53 11.12
CA GLY A 544 -13.67 -9.12 11.09
C GLY A 544 -12.87 -8.30 12.10
N GLY A 545 -13.17 -7.00 12.14
CA GLY A 545 -12.43 -6.02 12.93
C GLY A 545 -11.48 -5.22 12.04
N ALA A 546 -11.08 -4.04 12.51
CA ALA A 546 -10.26 -3.12 11.71
C ALA A 546 -8.91 -3.71 11.25
N ASP A 547 -8.45 -4.78 11.90
CA ASP A 547 -7.25 -5.54 11.57
C ASP A 547 -7.53 -7.04 11.29
N CYS A 548 -8.78 -7.45 11.08
CA CYS A 548 -9.17 -8.84 10.80
C CYS A 548 -8.78 -9.89 11.87
N ASN A 549 -8.45 -9.48 13.09
CA ASN A 549 -8.00 -10.44 14.12
C ASN A 549 -9.15 -11.22 14.79
N GLN A 550 -10.40 -10.78 14.62
CA GLN A 550 -11.54 -11.29 15.36
C GLN A 550 -12.31 -12.31 14.53
N GLN A 551 -12.41 -13.54 15.00
CA GLN A 551 -13.28 -14.54 14.37
C GLN A 551 -14.75 -14.15 14.56
N CYS A 552 -15.45 -13.88 13.46
CA CYS A 552 -16.84 -13.47 13.45
C CYS A 552 -17.49 -13.85 12.11
N ASN A 553 -18.55 -14.66 12.16
CA ASN A 553 -19.34 -15.04 10.98
C ASN A 553 -20.40 -13.97 10.63
N GLY A 554 -20.13 -12.70 10.95
CA GLY A 554 -21.02 -11.56 10.82
C GLY A 554 -20.22 -10.26 10.81
N PHE A 555 -20.61 -9.29 11.64
CA PHE A 555 -19.98 -7.97 11.70
C PHE A 555 -19.55 -7.61 13.12
N ILE A 556 -18.54 -6.76 13.24
CA ILE A 556 -18.07 -6.18 14.49
C ILE A 556 -18.74 -4.82 14.66
N ASN A 557 -19.56 -4.67 15.69
CA ASN A 557 -20.19 -3.39 16.01
C ASN A 557 -19.20 -2.43 16.71
N GLN A 558 -19.62 -1.19 16.97
CA GLN A 558 -18.78 -0.17 17.62
C GLN A 558 -18.34 -0.54 19.05
N ALA A 559 -19.03 -1.49 19.71
CA ALA A 559 -18.66 -2.01 21.01
C ALA A 559 -17.68 -3.20 20.94
N GLY A 560 -17.25 -3.60 19.74
CA GLY A 560 -16.34 -4.74 19.51
C GLY A 560 -17.02 -6.12 19.54
N ALA A 561 -18.35 -6.18 19.59
CA ALA A 561 -19.08 -7.44 19.64
C ALA A 561 -19.40 -7.97 18.24
N CYS A 562 -19.29 -9.30 18.06
CA CYS A 562 -19.72 -9.99 16.84
C CYS A 562 -21.26 -10.07 16.81
N VAL A 563 -21.85 -9.48 15.77
CA VAL A 563 -23.29 -9.41 15.53
C VAL A 563 -23.61 -9.98 14.14
N SER A 564 -24.79 -10.55 13.95
CA SER A 564 -25.20 -11.08 12.64
C SER A 564 -25.59 -9.99 11.63
N GLN A 565 -25.97 -8.80 12.10
CA GLN A 565 -26.36 -7.65 11.28
C GLN A 565 -25.89 -6.37 11.95
N CYS A 566 -25.57 -5.35 11.13
CA CYS A 566 -25.15 -4.07 11.65
C CYS A 566 -26.29 -3.29 12.32
N PRO A 567 -26.02 -2.55 13.41
CA PRO A 567 -27.00 -1.66 14.03
C PRO A 567 -27.57 -0.63 13.06
N ASN A 568 -28.80 -0.17 13.33
CA ASN A 568 -29.46 0.86 12.52
C ASN A 568 -28.58 2.11 12.32
N GLY A 569 -28.52 2.59 11.07
CA GLY A 569 -27.68 3.73 10.69
C GLY A 569 -26.20 3.38 10.47
N THR A 570 -25.83 2.09 10.52
CA THR A 570 -24.48 1.61 10.20
C THR A 570 -24.53 0.47 9.18
N PHE A 571 -23.43 0.29 8.46
CA PHE A 571 -23.28 -0.65 7.36
C PHE A 571 -22.00 -1.48 7.54
N GLY A 572 -22.05 -2.76 7.18
CA GLY A 572 -20.87 -3.64 7.19
C GLY A 572 -19.89 -3.27 6.08
N ASN A 573 -18.64 -2.96 6.44
CA ASN A 573 -17.55 -2.63 5.52
C ASN A 573 -16.71 -3.88 5.16
N SER A 574 -15.67 -3.73 4.31
CA SER A 574 -14.83 -4.85 3.86
C SER A 574 -14.02 -5.53 4.96
N ASP A 575 -13.82 -4.84 6.08
CA ASP A 575 -13.20 -5.37 7.31
C ASP A 575 -14.24 -5.99 8.27
N ASN A 576 -15.48 -6.15 7.80
CA ASN A 576 -16.65 -6.57 8.55
C ASN A 576 -16.92 -5.70 9.78
N VAL A 577 -16.52 -4.43 9.80
CA VAL A 577 -16.87 -3.47 10.87
C VAL A 577 -18.07 -2.63 10.47
N CYS A 578 -19.01 -2.45 11.41
CA CYS A 578 -20.18 -1.60 11.22
C CYS A 578 -19.82 -0.12 11.37
N ARG A 579 -19.95 0.66 10.29
CA ARG A 579 -19.71 2.12 10.27
C ARG A 579 -20.86 2.87 9.61
N PRO A 580 -21.11 4.15 9.96
CA PRO A 580 -22.13 4.95 9.30
C PRO A 580 -21.77 5.34 7.85
N THR A 581 -20.50 5.20 7.48
CA THR A 581 -19.97 5.54 6.17
C THR A 581 -19.40 4.30 5.48
N CYS A 582 -19.44 4.32 4.15
CA CYS A 582 -18.88 3.29 3.29
C CYS A 582 -17.62 3.80 2.58
N GLN A 583 -16.68 2.91 2.32
CA GLN A 583 -15.44 3.23 1.63
C GLN A 583 -15.64 3.51 0.14
N ASN A 584 -14.66 4.18 -0.48
CA ASN A 584 -14.65 4.40 -1.94
C ASN A 584 -14.79 3.07 -2.69
N GLY A 585 -15.47 3.11 -3.84
CA GLY A 585 -15.85 1.91 -4.59
C GLY A 585 -17.02 1.13 -4.00
N THR A 586 -17.63 1.60 -2.91
CA THR A 586 -18.85 1.00 -2.32
C THR A 586 -19.92 2.04 -2.03
N TYR A 587 -21.17 1.61 -1.87
CA TYR A 587 -22.31 2.44 -1.49
C TYR A 587 -23.11 1.80 -0.34
N PRO A 588 -23.76 2.61 0.51
CA PRO A 588 -24.61 2.09 1.57
C PRO A 588 -25.89 1.49 0.99
N ASP A 589 -26.08 0.19 1.17
CA ASP A 589 -27.31 -0.50 0.79
C ASP A 589 -28.22 -0.67 2.01
N SER A 590 -29.21 0.21 2.15
CA SER A 590 -30.17 0.19 3.25
C SER A 590 -31.02 -1.08 3.29
N ALA A 591 -31.16 -1.81 2.18
CA ALA A 591 -31.92 -3.06 2.16
C ALA A 591 -31.18 -4.21 2.86
N THR A 592 -29.84 -4.25 2.76
CA THR A 592 -29.02 -5.31 3.37
C THR A 592 -28.26 -4.86 4.61
N GLY A 593 -28.14 -3.56 4.86
CA GLY A 593 -27.30 -3.03 5.93
C GLY A 593 -25.79 -3.22 5.64
N LEU A 594 -25.41 -3.32 4.37
CA LEU A 594 -24.03 -3.57 3.93
C LEU A 594 -23.53 -2.44 3.04
N CYS A 595 -22.22 -2.19 3.07
CA CYS A 595 -21.55 -1.44 2.02
C CYS A 595 -21.34 -2.38 0.84
N LYS A 596 -22.09 -2.14 -0.26
CA LYS A 596 -22.01 -2.96 -1.46
C LYS A 596 -21.12 -2.31 -2.50
N GLN A 597 -20.43 -3.14 -3.28
CA GLN A 597 -19.58 -2.66 -4.37
C GLN A 597 -20.39 -1.87 -5.40
N CYS A 598 -19.80 -0.76 -5.85
CA CYS A 598 -20.27 -0.06 -7.03
C CYS A 598 -20.15 -0.94 -8.28
N ASP A 599 -20.82 -0.54 -9.35
CA ASP A 599 -20.40 -0.99 -10.68
C ASP A 599 -18.91 -0.66 -10.88
N PHE A 600 -18.15 -1.57 -11.50
CA PHE A 600 -16.69 -1.42 -11.61
C PHE A 600 -16.29 -0.25 -12.51
N SER A 601 -17.20 0.25 -13.35
CA SER A 601 -17.00 1.50 -14.10
C SER A 601 -16.97 2.75 -13.21
N CYS A 602 -17.50 2.68 -11.98
CA CYS A 602 -17.55 3.78 -11.03
C CYS A 602 -16.45 3.66 -9.95
N SER A 603 -15.77 4.77 -9.66
CA SER A 603 -14.90 4.88 -8.47
C SER A 603 -15.65 5.31 -7.20
N GLN A 604 -16.80 5.98 -7.40
CA GLN A 604 -17.80 6.26 -6.36
C GLN A 604 -19.18 6.18 -6.99
N CYS A 605 -20.18 5.77 -6.23
CA CYS A 605 -21.54 5.62 -6.74
C CYS A 605 -22.60 5.96 -5.68
N ALA A 606 -23.83 6.17 -6.15
CA ALA A 606 -25.03 6.26 -5.31
C ALA A 606 -25.77 4.91 -5.20
N GLY A 607 -25.43 3.95 -6.04
CA GLY A 607 -26.13 2.68 -6.17
C GLY A 607 -25.39 1.70 -7.07
N PRO A 608 -25.96 0.51 -7.31
CA PRO A 608 -25.26 -0.60 -7.97
C PRO A 608 -25.11 -0.44 -9.48
N SER A 609 -25.87 0.45 -10.12
CA SER A 609 -25.95 0.52 -11.58
C SER A 609 -24.86 1.41 -12.17
N SER A 610 -24.40 1.08 -13.39
CA SER A 610 -23.38 1.84 -14.14
C SER A 610 -23.78 3.27 -14.51
N ASN A 611 -25.06 3.64 -14.36
CA ASN A 611 -25.58 4.99 -14.53
C ASN A 611 -25.82 5.75 -13.22
N GLN A 612 -25.38 5.19 -12.09
CA GLN A 612 -25.46 5.79 -10.75
C GLN A 612 -24.06 6.17 -10.22
N CYS A 613 -23.09 6.36 -11.12
CA CYS A 613 -21.75 6.80 -10.76
C CYS A 613 -21.76 8.26 -10.28
N LYS A 614 -20.93 8.54 -9.27
CA LYS A 614 -20.58 9.89 -8.80
C LYS A 614 -19.16 10.28 -9.19
N ALA A 615 -18.30 9.30 -9.43
CA ALA A 615 -16.95 9.47 -9.94
C ALA A 615 -16.57 8.23 -10.76
N CYS A 616 -15.65 8.43 -11.71
CA CYS A 616 -15.26 7.41 -12.67
C CYS A 616 -13.86 6.87 -12.42
N GLN A 617 -13.58 5.71 -13.02
CA GLN A 617 -12.26 5.09 -13.02
C GLN A 617 -11.23 5.88 -13.85
N PHE A 618 -9.95 5.53 -13.75
CA PHE A 618 -8.83 6.33 -14.25
C PHE A 618 -8.94 6.77 -15.71
N LEU A 619 -9.42 5.88 -16.60
CA LEU A 619 -9.52 6.13 -18.05
C LEU A 619 -10.86 6.74 -18.51
N THR A 620 -11.86 6.84 -17.64
CA THR A 620 -13.21 7.28 -18.02
C THR A 620 -13.60 8.60 -17.36
N TYR A 621 -14.63 9.24 -17.92
CA TYR A 621 -15.12 10.54 -17.47
C TYR A 621 -16.61 10.45 -17.15
N LEU A 622 -17.04 11.17 -16.12
CA LEU A 622 -18.44 11.18 -15.70
C LEU A 622 -19.28 12.02 -16.67
N SER A 623 -20.36 11.42 -17.17
CA SER A 623 -21.35 12.06 -18.02
C SER A 623 -22.75 11.58 -17.62
N ASN A 624 -23.58 12.47 -17.08
CA ASN A 624 -24.96 12.19 -16.67
C ASN A 624 -25.10 10.91 -15.82
N GLY A 625 -24.22 10.76 -14.81
CA GLY A 625 -24.22 9.60 -13.91
C GLY A 625 -23.57 8.33 -14.47
N SER A 626 -23.14 8.31 -15.73
CA SER A 626 -22.46 7.17 -16.36
C SER A 626 -21.00 7.49 -16.67
N CYS A 627 -20.14 6.48 -16.62
CA CYS A 627 -18.73 6.65 -16.97
C CYS A 627 -18.48 6.29 -18.44
N VAL A 628 -17.92 7.23 -19.20
CA VAL A 628 -17.67 7.07 -20.64
C VAL A 628 -16.18 7.26 -20.97
N ALA A 629 -15.67 6.46 -21.91
CA ALA A 629 -14.28 6.58 -22.38
C ALA A 629 -14.08 7.80 -23.30
N THR A 630 -15.11 8.19 -24.04
CA THR A 630 -15.11 9.38 -24.91
C THR A 630 -16.35 10.20 -24.61
N CYS A 631 -16.18 11.51 -24.44
CA CYS A 631 -17.30 12.38 -24.17
C CYS A 631 -18.25 12.49 -25.37
N PRO A 632 -19.57 12.61 -25.13
CA PRO A 632 -20.56 12.79 -26.17
C PRO A 632 -20.29 14.00 -27.07
N SER A 633 -20.88 14.01 -28.28
CA SER A 633 -20.75 15.14 -29.20
C SER A 633 -21.18 16.47 -28.57
N GLY A 634 -20.40 17.53 -28.79
CA GLY A 634 -20.60 18.82 -28.14
C GLY A 634 -20.04 18.90 -26.72
N GLN A 635 -19.29 17.90 -26.25
CA GLN A 635 -18.58 17.90 -24.98
C GLN A 635 -17.09 17.52 -25.18
N PHE A 636 -16.25 17.91 -24.23
CA PHE A 636 -14.84 17.52 -24.12
C PHE A 636 -14.55 16.92 -22.74
N ALA A 637 -13.52 16.09 -22.66
CA ALA A 637 -13.09 15.47 -21.41
C ALA A 637 -12.24 16.45 -20.58
N ASP A 638 -12.66 16.76 -19.36
CA ASP A 638 -11.88 17.59 -18.44
C ASP A 638 -11.10 16.72 -17.44
N GLU A 639 -9.77 16.80 -17.49
CA GLU A 639 -8.88 15.99 -16.65
C GLU A 639 -8.91 16.39 -15.17
N THR A 640 -9.23 17.65 -14.87
CA THR A 640 -9.23 18.17 -13.49
C THR A 640 -10.43 17.66 -12.72
N SER A 641 -11.63 17.80 -13.30
CA SER A 641 -12.88 17.34 -12.69
C SER A 641 -13.22 15.88 -12.99
N LYS A 642 -12.52 15.23 -13.94
CA LYS A 642 -12.81 13.88 -14.45
C LYS A 642 -14.24 13.74 -14.97
N THR A 643 -14.76 14.78 -15.61
CA THR A 643 -16.13 14.84 -16.14
C THR A 643 -16.15 15.32 -17.60
N CYS A 644 -17.23 15.00 -18.31
CA CYS A 644 -17.48 15.55 -19.64
C CYS A 644 -18.10 16.94 -19.51
N GLN A 645 -17.42 17.93 -20.07
CA GLN A 645 -17.80 19.35 -20.02
C GLN A 645 -18.29 19.82 -21.39
N ASN A 646 -19.29 20.70 -21.44
CA ASN A 646 -19.84 21.19 -22.71
C ASN A 646 -18.82 22.06 -23.46
N CYS A 647 -18.81 21.93 -24.79
CA CYS A 647 -18.08 22.82 -25.68
C CYS A 647 -18.60 24.27 -25.60
N PRO A 648 -17.76 25.26 -25.94
CA PRO A 648 -18.18 26.67 -25.97
C PRO A 648 -19.30 26.92 -27.01
N ASP A 649 -20.05 28.01 -26.83
CA ASP A 649 -21.17 28.36 -27.70
C ASP A 649 -20.76 28.53 -29.17
N GLY A 650 -21.63 28.09 -30.09
CA GLY A 650 -21.34 28.05 -31.53
C GLY A 650 -20.43 26.91 -31.98
N CYS A 651 -19.77 26.22 -31.05
CA CYS A 651 -18.90 25.08 -31.33
C CYS A 651 -19.68 23.75 -31.37
N SER A 652 -19.44 22.93 -32.39
CA SER A 652 -19.98 21.56 -32.49
C SER A 652 -19.02 20.51 -31.93
N SER A 653 -17.71 20.77 -31.92
CA SER A 653 -16.66 19.87 -31.41
C SER A 653 -15.48 20.67 -30.86
N CYS A 654 -14.91 20.28 -29.72
CA CYS A 654 -13.83 20.99 -29.05
C CYS A 654 -12.88 20.04 -28.31
N THR A 655 -11.67 20.48 -28.01
CA THR A 655 -10.69 19.74 -27.18
C THR A 655 -10.53 20.34 -25.78
N SER A 656 -10.96 21.59 -25.60
CA SER A 656 -11.07 22.24 -24.31
C SER A 656 -12.12 23.34 -24.41
N TYR A 657 -12.44 23.99 -23.28
CA TYR A 657 -13.34 25.14 -23.27
C TYR A 657 -12.87 26.30 -24.16
N THR A 658 -11.54 26.43 -24.37
CA THR A 658 -10.92 27.51 -25.14
C THR A 658 -10.50 27.08 -26.55
N ASN A 659 -10.69 25.81 -26.91
CA ASN A 659 -10.21 25.26 -28.17
C ASN A 659 -11.31 24.49 -28.90
N CYS A 660 -12.06 25.23 -29.72
CA CYS A 660 -13.03 24.67 -30.66
C CYS A 660 -12.32 24.10 -31.89
N THR A 661 -12.79 22.97 -32.40
CA THR A 661 -12.27 22.30 -33.60
C THR A 661 -13.29 22.22 -34.74
N GLY A 662 -14.56 22.54 -34.47
CA GLY A 662 -15.62 22.54 -35.48
C GLY A 662 -16.77 23.45 -35.09
N CYS A 663 -17.31 24.20 -36.05
CA CYS A 663 -18.39 25.15 -35.83
C CYS A 663 -19.75 24.59 -36.25
N LYS A 664 -20.79 25.00 -35.53
CA LYS A 664 -22.19 24.80 -35.95
C LYS A 664 -22.44 25.56 -37.26
N SER A 665 -23.42 25.11 -38.05
CA SER A 665 -23.67 25.53 -39.45
C SER A 665 -23.86 27.03 -39.71
N SER A 666 -24.17 27.85 -38.70
CA SER A 666 -24.33 29.31 -38.79
C SER A 666 -23.09 30.10 -38.33
N TYR A 667 -21.97 29.41 -38.09
CA TYR A 667 -20.74 29.99 -37.57
C TYR A 667 -19.57 29.67 -38.49
N THR A 668 -18.60 30.58 -38.51
CA THR A 668 -17.34 30.45 -39.26
C THR A 668 -16.18 30.32 -38.28
N MET A 669 -15.25 29.42 -38.60
CA MET A 669 -14.09 29.16 -37.76
C MET A 669 -13.10 30.34 -37.83
N SER A 670 -12.76 30.90 -36.69
CA SER A 670 -11.71 31.90 -36.51
C SER A 670 -10.73 31.39 -35.45
N SER A 671 -9.56 30.94 -35.93
CA SER A 671 -8.52 30.24 -35.16
C SER A 671 -9.08 29.05 -34.38
N THR A 672 -9.33 29.21 -33.08
CA THR A 672 -9.84 28.17 -32.16
C THR A 672 -11.26 28.48 -31.67
N THR A 673 -11.97 29.41 -32.33
CA THR A 673 -13.30 29.90 -31.92
C THR A 673 -14.25 30.02 -33.11
N CYS A 674 -15.56 30.05 -32.86
CA CYS A 674 -16.59 30.14 -33.90
C CYS A 674 -17.27 31.52 -33.87
N ILE A 675 -17.24 32.26 -34.98
CA ILE A 675 -17.76 33.63 -35.11
C ILE A 675 -18.85 33.73 -36.20
N ASN A 676 -19.82 34.64 -36.04
CA ASN A 676 -20.89 34.87 -37.03
C ASN A 676 -20.56 36.10 -37.90
N PRO A 677 -20.55 35.99 -39.24
CA PRO A 677 -19.98 37.00 -40.15
C PRO A 677 -20.78 38.31 -40.34
N SER A 678 -22.01 38.46 -39.82
CA SER A 678 -22.86 39.66 -40.05
C SER A 678 -22.58 40.87 -39.15
N CYS A 679 -21.57 40.80 -38.29
CA CYS A 679 -21.40 41.75 -37.17
C CYS A 679 -20.03 42.40 -37.17
N THR A 680 -19.99 43.70 -36.86
CA THR A 680 -18.75 44.48 -36.76
C THR A 680 -18.25 44.53 -35.32
N SER A 681 -16.93 44.47 -35.14
CA SER A 681 -16.30 44.63 -33.82
C SER A 681 -16.80 45.92 -33.14
N PRO A 682 -17.21 45.88 -31.85
CA PRO A 682 -16.93 44.85 -30.86
C PRO A 682 -17.92 43.67 -30.79
N CYS A 683 -18.86 43.53 -31.74
CA CYS A 683 -19.86 42.45 -31.74
C CYS A 683 -19.35 41.20 -32.50
N ALA A 684 -19.60 40.00 -31.96
CA ALA A 684 -19.47 38.72 -32.67
C ALA A 684 -20.81 38.25 -33.27
N THR A 685 -21.92 38.56 -32.61
CA THR A 685 -23.29 38.47 -33.16
C THR A 685 -24.04 39.75 -32.79
N CYS A 686 -25.08 40.12 -33.53
CA CYS A 686 -25.72 41.43 -33.46
C CYS A 686 -27.17 41.32 -33.91
N THR A 687 -27.98 42.30 -33.53
CA THR A 687 -29.38 42.41 -33.98
C THR A 687 -29.43 42.90 -35.44
N SER A 688 -30.57 43.42 -35.91
CA SER A 688 -30.68 44.10 -37.20
C SER A 688 -29.78 45.34 -37.34
N THR A 689 -29.10 45.75 -36.26
CA THR A 689 -28.12 46.84 -36.25
C THR A 689 -26.71 46.31 -35.94
N PRO A 690 -25.67 46.64 -36.75
CA PRO A 690 -24.30 46.12 -36.59
C PRO A 690 -23.60 46.44 -35.27
N THR A 691 -24.14 47.38 -34.48
CA THR A 691 -23.57 47.89 -33.22
C THR A 691 -24.37 47.51 -31.98
N SER A 692 -25.52 46.86 -32.14
CA SER A 692 -26.31 46.31 -31.03
C SER A 692 -26.02 44.82 -30.95
N CYS A 693 -25.06 44.48 -30.08
CA CYS A 693 -24.51 43.14 -30.00
C CYS A 693 -25.49 42.17 -29.34
N LEU A 694 -25.60 40.97 -29.91
CA LEU A 694 -26.19 39.79 -29.28
C LEU A 694 -25.11 38.90 -28.65
N SER A 695 -23.85 39.04 -29.08
CA SER A 695 -22.64 38.50 -28.45
C SER A 695 -21.42 39.30 -28.88
N CYS A 696 -20.31 39.19 -28.14
CA CYS A 696 -19.14 40.04 -28.31
C CYS A 696 -17.95 39.35 -28.99
N ALA A 697 -17.15 40.13 -29.72
CA ALA A 697 -15.88 39.71 -30.29
C ALA A 697 -14.89 39.32 -29.17
N GLN A 698 -13.83 38.58 -29.52
CA GLN A 698 -12.88 37.98 -28.57
C GLN A 698 -12.44 38.96 -27.47
N ASN A 699 -12.46 38.49 -26.22
CA ASN A 699 -12.09 39.22 -24.99
C ASN A 699 -13.00 40.39 -24.58
N LEU A 700 -14.23 40.47 -25.09
CA LEU A 700 -15.23 41.46 -24.69
C LEU A 700 -16.51 40.78 -24.16
N TYR A 701 -17.25 41.48 -23.30
CA TYR A 701 -18.41 40.98 -22.57
C TYR A 701 -19.64 41.86 -22.83
N LEU A 702 -20.78 41.22 -23.10
CA LEU A 702 -22.05 41.85 -23.46
C LEU A 702 -22.73 42.44 -22.21
N GLN A 703 -22.89 43.76 -22.18
CA GLN A 703 -23.53 44.49 -21.10
C GLN A 703 -25.05 44.67 -21.31
N SER A 704 -25.75 45.02 -20.24
CA SER A 704 -27.15 45.45 -20.29
C SER A 704 -27.30 46.67 -21.21
N GLY A 705 -28.00 46.51 -22.33
CA GLY A 705 -28.11 47.52 -23.39
C GLY A 705 -27.49 47.13 -24.74
N ASN A 706 -27.10 45.87 -24.92
CA ASN A 706 -26.55 45.30 -26.17
C ASN A 706 -25.20 45.93 -26.61
N THR A 707 -24.33 46.26 -25.66
CA THR A 707 -22.99 46.81 -25.91
C THR A 707 -21.90 45.87 -25.40
N CYS A 708 -20.70 45.92 -25.97
CA CYS A 708 -19.58 45.06 -25.60
C CYS A 708 -18.46 45.86 -24.93
N SER A 709 -17.91 45.34 -23.83
CA SER A 709 -16.82 45.97 -23.07
C SER A 709 -15.85 44.95 -22.53
N SER A 710 -14.58 45.33 -22.35
CA SER A 710 -13.56 44.46 -21.72
C SER A 710 -13.76 44.29 -20.21
N ASN A 711 -14.60 45.13 -19.57
CA ASN A 711 -14.89 45.07 -18.14
C ASN A 711 -16.40 45.12 -17.86
N CYS A 712 -16.82 44.37 -16.84
CA CYS A 712 -18.19 44.39 -16.33
C CYS A 712 -18.31 45.40 -15.17
N PRO A 713 -19.45 46.09 -15.06
CA PRO A 713 -19.72 46.97 -13.93
C PRO A 713 -19.85 46.18 -12.61
N SER A 714 -19.66 46.84 -11.46
CA SER A 714 -19.81 46.22 -10.14
C SER A 714 -21.20 45.59 -9.97
N GLY A 715 -21.27 44.42 -9.32
CA GLY A 715 -22.48 43.61 -9.28
C GLY A 715 -22.72 42.76 -10.54
N PHE A 716 -21.78 42.73 -11.49
CA PHE A 716 -21.81 41.86 -12.67
C PHE A 716 -20.44 41.19 -12.86
N TYR A 717 -20.43 39.93 -13.27
CA TYR A 717 -19.19 39.22 -13.61
C TYR A 717 -19.03 39.02 -15.12
N LYS A 718 -17.78 38.81 -15.50
CA LYS A 718 -17.36 38.39 -16.84
C LYS A 718 -17.78 36.95 -17.08
N ASN A 719 -18.97 36.73 -17.60
CA ASN A 719 -19.40 35.40 -17.95
C ASN A 719 -18.68 34.93 -19.20
N SER A 720 -17.57 34.23 -18.99
CA SER A 720 -16.75 33.67 -20.07
C SER A 720 -17.47 32.55 -20.83
N ILE A 721 -18.65 32.10 -20.35
CA ILE A 721 -19.41 31.04 -21.01
C ILE A 721 -20.19 31.57 -22.21
N ASN A 722 -21.03 32.56 -21.96
CA ASN A 722 -21.89 33.20 -22.97
C ASN A 722 -21.37 34.58 -23.39
N MET A 723 -20.17 34.96 -22.92
CA MET A 723 -19.52 36.25 -23.16
C MET A 723 -20.40 37.45 -22.76
N THR A 724 -21.16 37.35 -21.66
CA THR A 724 -22.01 38.44 -21.13
C THR A 724 -21.53 38.96 -19.77
N CYS A 725 -21.86 40.20 -19.45
CA CYS A 725 -21.84 40.70 -18.08
C CYS A 725 -23.12 40.27 -17.39
N THR A 726 -23.05 39.18 -16.64
CA THR A 726 -24.21 38.62 -15.94
C THR A 726 -24.27 39.16 -14.52
N ALA A 727 -25.47 39.50 -14.06
CA ALA A 727 -25.67 40.00 -12.71
C ALA A 727 -25.23 38.96 -11.68
N CYS A 728 -24.56 39.41 -10.63
CA CYS A 728 -24.29 38.58 -9.47
C CYS A 728 -25.59 38.20 -8.75
N SER A 729 -25.55 37.10 -8.01
CA SER A 729 -26.63 36.72 -7.09
C SER A 729 -26.93 37.82 -6.06
N THR A 730 -28.18 37.92 -5.59
CA THR A 730 -28.62 38.89 -4.58
C THR A 730 -27.66 38.97 -3.39
N GLY A 731 -27.29 40.19 -2.98
CA GLY A 731 -26.37 40.42 -1.86
C GLY A 731 -24.88 40.31 -2.24
N CYS A 732 -24.53 40.06 -3.50
CA CYS A 732 -23.16 39.95 -3.98
C CYS A 732 -22.64 41.23 -4.65
N LYS A 733 -21.46 41.70 -4.24
CA LYS A 733 -20.74 42.87 -4.79
C LYS A 733 -19.80 42.53 -5.94
N THR A 734 -19.06 41.43 -5.82
CA THR A 734 -18.24 40.90 -6.91
C THR A 734 -18.46 39.40 -7.03
N CYS A 735 -18.61 38.91 -8.25
CA CYS A 735 -18.77 37.51 -8.53
C CYS A 735 -17.83 37.10 -9.67
N SER A 736 -17.56 35.81 -9.74
CA SER A 736 -16.82 35.14 -10.80
C SER A 736 -17.75 34.37 -11.72
N ASP A 737 -18.89 33.88 -11.19
CA ASP A 737 -20.03 33.42 -11.99
C ASP A 737 -21.41 33.69 -11.35
N ALA A 738 -22.50 33.29 -12.03
CA ALA A 738 -23.88 33.56 -11.63
C ALA A 738 -24.24 32.92 -10.29
N ASN A 739 -23.57 31.81 -9.99
CA ASN A 739 -23.73 31.09 -8.75
C ASN A 739 -22.57 31.37 -7.80
N THR A 740 -21.45 31.94 -8.26
CA THR A 740 -20.18 32.16 -7.56
C THR A 740 -19.86 33.64 -7.36
N CYS A 741 -20.50 34.21 -6.36
CA CYS A 741 -20.03 35.36 -5.63
C CYS A 741 -18.65 35.15 -5.00
N THR A 742 -17.79 36.15 -5.12
CA THR A 742 -16.46 36.21 -4.49
C THR A 742 -16.38 37.26 -3.39
N LEU A 743 -17.32 38.22 -3.38
CA LEU A 743 -17.44 39.23 -2.33
C LEU A 743 -18.91 39.58 -2.10
N CYS A 744 -19.43 39.23 -0.92
CA CYS A 744 -20.77 39.62 -0.49
C CYS A 744 -20.80 41.02 0.13
N ASP A 745 -21.98 41.64 0.12
CA ASP A 745 -22.23 42.92 0.78
C ASP A 745 -22.30 42.77 2.31
N SER A 746 -21.12 42.65 2.92
CA SER A 746 -20.97 42.41 4.36
C SER A 746 -21.53 43.53 5.24
N SER A 747 -21.56 44.76 4.73
CA SER A 747 -22.18 45.94 5.38
C SER A 747 -23.69 45.77 5.61
N ASN A 748 -24.36 44.94 4.81
CA ASN A 748 -25.79 44.67 4.92
C ASN A 748 -26.09 43.26 5.46
N GLY A 749 -25.13 42.61 6.13
CA GLY A 749 -25.32 41.32 6.79
C GLY A 749 -25.22 40.09 5.88
N TYR A 750 -24.92 40.27 4.59
CA TYR A 750 -24.71 39.14 3.68
C TYR A 750 -23.34 38.52 3.90
N ARG A 751 -23.30 37.18 3.94
CA ARG A 751 -22.09 36.38 4.11
C ARG A 751 -22.01 35.38 2.96
N LEU A 752 -20.79 35.17 2.47
CA LEU A 752 -20.55 34.23 1.39
C LEU A 752 -20.69 32.80 1.93
N GLN A 753 -21.61 32.03 1.36
CA GLN A 753 -21.88 30.62 1.64
C GLN A 753 -21.59 29.79 0.39
N GLY A 754 -20.39 29.22 0.35
CA GLY A 754 -19.85 28.65 -0.88
C GLY A 754 -19.75 29.73 -1.94
N ASN A 755 -20.64 29.65 -2.91
CA ASN A 755 -20.64 30.50 -4.08
C ASN A 755 -21.75 31.58 -3.97
N THR A 756 -22.71 31.51 -3.03
CA THR A 756 -23.84 32.47 -2.95
C THR A 756 -23.80 33.33 -1.69
N CYS A 757 -24.48 34.48 -1.70
CA CYS A 757 -24.59 35.34 -0.52
C CYS A 757 -25.88 35.06 0.26
N THR A 758 -25.74 34.76 1.54
CA THR A 758 -26.87 34.53 2.45
C THR A 758 -26.86 35.59 3.55
N LEU A 759 -28.04 36.15 3.86
CA LEU A 759 -28.21 37.06 4.99
C LEU A 759 -28.20 36.24 6.28
N CYS A 760 -27.17 36.40 7.12
CA CYS A 760 -27.01 35.62 8.35
C CYS A 760 -27.55 36.36 9.59
N ALA A 761 -27.96 35.60 10.60
CA ALA A 761 -28.33 36.16 11.90
C ALA A 761 -27.13 36.89 12.57
N PRO A 762 -27.38 37.92 13.39
CA PRO A 762 -26.32 38.62 14.13
C PRO A 762 -25.50 37.64 14.99
N ALA A 763 -24.18 37.84 15.05
CA ALA A 763 -23.17 36.94 15.65
C ALA A 763 -22.70 35.76 14.78
N CYS A 764 -23.38 35.41 13.67
CA CYS A 764 -22.88 34.44 12.70
C CYS A 764 -21.94 35.10 11.68
N ALA A 765 -20.69 34.63 11.57
CA ALA A 765 -19.81 35.00 10.46
C ALA A 765 -20.16 34.24 9.18
N THR A 766 -20.65 33.01 9.31
CA THR A 766 -21.27 32.22 8.24
C THR A 766 -22.50 31.48 8.79
N CYS A 767 -23.46 31.12 7.95
CA CYS A 767 -24.72 30.49 8.38
C CYS A 767 -25.28 29.52 7.33
N SER A 768 -26.12 28.60 7.78
CA SER A 768 -26.76 27.60 6.93
C SER A 768 -27.68 28.26 5.91
N SER A 769 -27.65 27.75 4.68
CA SER A 769 -28.53 28.17 3.59
C SER A 769 -30.01 27.83 3.85
N SER A 770 -30.30 26.83 4.70
CA SER A 770 -31.66 26.43 5.05
C SER A 770 -32.21 27.11 6.30
N ASN A 771 -31.34 27.65 7.15
CA ASN A 771 -31.71 28.37 8.37
C ASN A 771 -30.67 29.45 8.69
N PRO A 772 -30.98 30.73 8.41
CA PRO A 772 -30.08 31.86 8.67
C PRO A 772 -29.61 32.03 10.12
N SER A 773 -30.32 31.44 11.09
CA SER A 773 -29.98 31.44 12.51
C SER A 773 -29.13 30.24 12.96
N SER A 774 -28.89 29.29 12.05
CA SER A 774 -28.01 28.15 12.23
C SER A 774 -26.63 28.56 11.72
N CYS A 775 -25.77 29.10 12.59
CA CYS A 775 -24.44 29.54 12.22
C CYS A 775 -23.57 28.35 11.74
N LEU A 776 -22.67 28.60 10.80
CA LEU A 776 -21.60 27.70 10.36
C LEU A 776 -20.22 28.20 10.78
N SER A 777 -20.12 29.46 11.20
CA SER A 777 -18.98 30.06 11.88
C SER A 777 -19.43 31.37 12.54
N CYS A 778 -18.60 31.89 13.44
CA CYS A 778 -18.99 32.95 14.35
C CYS A 778 -18.18 34.23 14.15
N GLU A 779 -18.82 35.38 14.41
CA GLU A 779 -18.14 36.67 14.38
C GLU A 779 -17.14 36.77 15.54
N ASN A 780 -16.06 37.52 15.30
CA ASN A 780 -14.86 37.64 16.12
C ASN A 780 -15.06 37.43 17.64
N GLY A 781 -14.43 36.39 18.18
CA GLY A 781 -14.39 36.11 19.63
C GLY A 781 -15.46 35.15 20.14
N LEU A 782 -16.34 34.65 19.28
CA LEU A 782 -17.35 33.63 19.58
C LEU A 782 -16.98 32.29 18.97
N TYR A 783 -17.46 31.19 19.55
CA TYR A 783 -17.16 29.82 19.15
C TYR A 783 -18.41 29.10 18.66
N LEU A 784 -18.30 28.34 17.58
CA LEU A 784 -19.40 27.59 17.02
C LEU A 784 -19.64 26.30 17.79
N PHE A 785 -20.83 26.13 18.35
CA PHE A 785 -21.29 24.90 19.00
C PHE A 785 -22.72 24.57 18.59
N ASN A 786 -22.96 23.37 18.04
CA ASN A 786 -24.29 22.93 17.57
C ASN A 786 -25.01 23.99 16.71
N ASN A 787 -24.29 24.56 15.74
CA ASN A 787 -24.75 25.62 14.85
C ASN A 787 -25.18 26.93 15.55
N GLN A 788 -24.70 27.19 16.76
CA GLN A 788 -24.88 28.44 17.47
C GLN A 788 -23.53 29.03 17.89
N CYS A 789 -23.46 30.36 17.93
CA CYS A 789 -22.27 31.07 18.35
C CYS A 789 -22.33 31.37 19.85
N VAL A 790 -21.39 30.80 20.60
CA VAL A 790 -21.29 30.89 22.06
C VAL A 790 -19.97 31.52 22.48
N THR A 791 -19.92 32.23 23.60
CA THR A 791 -18.67 32.82 24.11
C THR A 791 -17.72 31.79 24.73
N LYS A 792 -18.24 30.62 25.15
CA LYS A 792 -17.49 29.52 25.75
C LYS A 792 -18.15 28.18 25.41
N CYS A 793 -17.35 27.18 25.03
CA CYS A 793 -17.83 25.83 24.75
C CYS A 793 -18.31 25.11 26.03
N GLN A 794 -19.30 24.24 25.89
CA GLN A 794 -19.79 23.41 27.00
C GLN A 794 -18.84 22.25 27.32
N ASP A 795 -19.03 21.62 28.48
CA ASP A 795 -18.26 20.46 28.91
C ASP A 795 -18.29 19.33 27.86
N GLY A 796 -17.15 18.66 27.71
CA GLY A 796 -16.85 17.70 26.64
C GLY A 796 -16.27 18.36 25.38
N TYR A 797 -16.21 19.69 25.33
CA TYR A 797 -15.67 20.46 24.21
C TYR A 797 -14.78 21.60 24.70
N PHE A 798 -13.75 21.97 23.93
CA PHE A 798 -12.91 23.13 24.20
C PHE A 798 -13.03 24.17 23.10
N ASN A 799 -12.63 25.39 23.45
CA ASN A 799 -12.48 26.51 22.51
C ASN A 799 -11.39 26.18 21.49
N GLY A 800 -11.79 25.57 20.38
CA GLY A 800 -10.90 25.04 19.37
C GLY A 800 -10.30 26.12 18.48
N PRO A 801 -9.22 25.76 17.74
CA PRO A 801 -8.72 26.61 16.66
C PRO A 801 -9.84 26.90 15.66
N SER A 802 -9.78 28.07 15.01
CA SER A 802 -10.79 28.53 14.05
C SER A 802 -12.17 28.84 14.66
N TYR A 803 -12.26 29.14 15.95
CA TYR A 803 -13.49 29.58 16.60
C TYR A 803 -14.61 28.53 16.55
N ILE A 804 -14.28 27.25 16.70
CA ILE A 804 -15.21 26.13 16.75
C ILE A 804 -15.02 25.38 18.06
N CYS A 805 -16.10 24.91 18.67
CA CYS A 805 -16.03 24.05 19.83
C CYS A 805 -15.65 22.64 19.41
N ASN A 806 -14.40 22.27 19.65
CA ASN A 806 -13.88 20.97 19.28
C ASN A 806 -14.08 19.99 20.43
N PRO A 807 -14.44 18.73 20.15
CA PRO A 807 -14.63 17.74 21.19
C PRO A 807 -13.30 17.48 21.91
N CYS A 808 -13.39 17.30 23.22
CA CYS A 808 -12.29 16.74 24.00
C CYS A 808 -12.01 15.29 23.56
N MET A 809 -10.83 14.79 23.91
CA MET A 809 -10.50 13.38 23.69
C MET A 809 -11.46 12.43 24.41
N ASN A 810 -11.56 11.20 23.89
CA ASN A 810 -12.50 10.22 24.40
C ASN A 810 -12.30 9.97 25.91
N GLY A 811 -13.39 10.00 26.68
CA GLY A 811 -13.35 9.89 28.13
C GLY A 811 -13.14 11.20 28.89
N CYS A 812 -13.06 12.35 28.22
CA CYS A 812 -12.77 13.65 28.84
C CYS A 812 -13.98 14.60 28.94
N ASP A 813 -14.26 15.12 30.14
CA ASP A 813 -15.32 16.12 30.41
C ASP A 813 -14.83 17.57 30.29
N LEU A 814 -13.57 17.87 30.61
CA LEU A 814 -13.02 19.23 30.53
C LEU A 814 -11.64 19.18 29.92
N CYS A 815 -11.40 19.94 28.86
CA CYS A 815 -10.09 20.04 28.23
C CYS A 815 -9.80 21.50 27.81
N SER A 816 -8.52 21.83 27.64
CA SER A 816 -8.10 23.09 27.01
C SER A 816 -7.79 22.94 25.52
N ASP A 817 -7.55 21.71 25.09
CA ASP A 817 -7.22 21.32 23.72
C ASP A 817 -7.67 19.86 23.47
N GLY A 818 -7.56 19.38 22.24
CA GLY A 818 -8.04 18.05 21.85
C GLY A 818 -7.17 16.89 22.32
N ASN A 819 -6.00 17.20 22.91
CA ASN A 819 -4.95 16.25 23.21
C ASN A 819 -4.68 16.13 24.72
N SER A 820 -5.14 17.10 25.52
CA SER A 820 -5.00 17.18 26.97
C SER A 820 -6.33 17.39 27.67
N CYS A 821 -6.77 16.36 28.37
CA CYS A 821 -7.87 16.37 29.30
C CYS A 821 -7.50 16.89 30.69
N LYS A 822 -8.26 17.86 31.20
CA LYS A 822 -8.21 18.33 32.59
C LYS A 822 -9.01 17.43 33.54
N THR A 823 -10.18 16.98 33.12
CA THR A 823 -11.08 16.15 33.95
C THR A 823 -11.70 15.02 33.14
N CYS A 824 -11.52 13.77 33.56
CA CYS A 824 -12.12 12.61 32.91
C CYS A 824 -13.54 12.34 33.39
N ASN A 825 -14.35 11.78 32.51
CA ASN A 825 -15.70 11.31 32.82
C ASN A 825 -15.67 10.05 33.69
N ALA A 826 -16.83 9.66 34.24
CA ALA A 826 -16.94 8.59 35.24
C ALA A 826 -16.39 7.22 34.81
N ASN A 827 -16.32 6.94 33.49
CA ASN A 827 -15.90 5.65 32.94
C ASN A 827 -14.39 5.58 32.64
N TYR A 828 -13.66 6.70 32.79
CA TYR A 828 -12.26 6.81 32.43
C TYR A 828 -11.44 7.39 33.60
N LYS A 829 -10.13 7.16 33.59
CA LYS A 829 -9.21 7.70 34.60
C LYS A 829 -8.12 8.56 33.95
N PRO A 830 -7.70 9.66 34.60
CA PRO A 830 -6.69 10.58 34.06
C PRO A 830 -5.29 9.96 34.08
N TYR A 831 -4.62 9.93 32.93
CA TYR A 831 -3.29 9.38 32.67
C TYR A 831 -2.40 10.47 32.06
N THR A 832 -1.13 10.59 32.44
CA THR A 832 -0.26 11.58 31.79
C THR A 832 0.61 10.89 30.73
N TYR A 833 0.28 11.12 29.45
CA TYR A 833 1.04 10.64 28.30
C TYR A 833 1.82 11.80 27.69
N LYS A 834 3.15 11.68 27.58
CA LYS A 834 4.02 12.73 26.98
C LYS A 834 3.77 14.15 27.55
N ASN A 835 3.61 14.30 28.86
CA ASN A 835 3.25 15.54 29.57
C ASN A 835 1.87 16.12 29.26
N GLN A 836 0.98 15.33 28.65
CA GLN A 836 -0.42 15.66 28.40
C GLN A 836 -1.30 14.72 29.23
N GLN A 837 -2.27 15.27 29.96
CA GLN A 837 -3.20 14.48 30.73
C GLN A 837 -4.28 13.95 29.79
N VAL A 838 -4.52 12.64 29.73
CA VAL A 838 -5.44 11.96 28.81
C VAL A 838 -6.36 11.04 29.61
N CYS A 839 -7.48 10.59 29.04
CA CYS A 839 -8.40 9.71 29.73
C CYS A 839 -8.30 8.29 29.16
N ILE A 840 -7.97 7.32 30.00
CA ILE A 840 -7.90 5.92 29.59
C ILE A 840 -8.99 5.10 30.27
N ASN A 841 -9.53 4.15 29.51
CA ASN A 841 -10.51 3.19 30.01
C ASN A 841 -9.81 2.26 31.00
N SER A 842 -10.46 2.01 32.14
CA SER A 842 -9.93 1.19 33.24
C SER A 842 -9.70 -0.29 32.89
N SER A 843 -10.03 -0.73 31.67
CA SER A 843 -9.98 -2.15 31.24
C SER A 843 -8.98 -2.48 30.11
N SER A 844 -8.17 -1.52 29.63
CA SER A 844 -7.33 -1.72 28.43
C SER A 844 -5.86 -2.02 28.74
N CYS A 845 -5.33 -3.09 28.13
CA CYS A 845 -3.94 -3.56 28.21
C CYS A 845 -3.20 -3.35 26.88
N PHE A 846 -1.91 -3.01 26.92
CA PHE A 846 -1.08 -3.05 25.72
C PHE A 846 -0.60 -4.49 25.44
N SER A 847 -0.58 -4.88 24.17
CA SER A 847 0.04 -6.14 23.74
C SER A 847 1.53 -6.17 24.15
N PRO A 848 2.10 -7.28 24.64
CA PRO A 848 1.54 -8.65 24.63
C PRO A 848 0.77 -9.08 25.90
N CYS A 849 0.31 -8.15 26.74
CA CYS A 849 -0.52 -8.51 27.89
C CYS A 849 -1.95 -8.87 27.46
N SER A 850 -2.49 -9.96 28.02
CA SER A 850 -3.92 -10.34 27.91
C SER A 850 -4.74 -9.74 29.05
N THR A 851 -4.19 -9.74 30.26
CA THR A 851 -4.72 -9.02 31.41
C THR A 851 -3.57 -8.36 32.15
N CYS A 852 -3.84 -7.32 32.92
CA CYS A 852 -2.82 -6.50 33.55
C CYS A 852 -3.00 -6.46 35.07
N SER A 853 -1.89 -6.42 35.80
CA SER A 853 -1.86 -6.43 37.27
C SER A 853 -1.75 -5.00 37.80
N GLY A 854 -2.69 -4.58 38.64
CA GLY A 854 -2.64 -3.32 39.39
C GLY A 854 -3.60 -2.22 38.90
N THR A 855 -3.79 -1.20 39.74
CA THR A 855 -4.46 0.04 39.38
C THR A 855 -3.47 0.97 38.69
N PHE A 856 -3.57 1.05 37.36
CA PHE A 856 -2.89 2.03 36.48
C PHE A 856 -1.42 1.71 36.13
N GLN A 857 -1.08 1.68 34.82
CA GLN A 857 0.20 1.30 34.16
C GLN A 857 0.32 -0.19 33.75
N PRO A 858 -0.13 -0.65 32.56
CA PRO A 858 0.14 -2.00 32.13
C PRO A 858 1.41 -2.09 31.28
N THR A 859 2.57 -1.76 31.85
CA THR A 859 3.80 -2.48 31.45
C THR A 859 3.94 -3.78 32.23
N THR A 860 3.08 -4.00 33.24
CA THR A 860 3.03 -5.20 34.07
C THR A 860 1.80 -6.05 33.76
N CYS A 861 2.03 -7.16 33.06
CA CYS A 861 1.00 -8.13 32.73
C CYS A 861 0.63 -8.98 33.95
N ALA A 862 -0.67 -9.21 34.14
CA ALA A 862 -1.20 -10.26 35.02
C ALA A 862 -1.34 -11.60 34.26
N SER A 863 -1.58 -11.54 32.95
CA SER A 863 -1.53 -12.68 32.04
C SER A 863 -1.12 -12.23 30.65
N CYS A 864 -0.70 -13.19 29.83
CA CYS A 864 -0.15 -12.93 28.50
C CYS A 864 -1.08 -13.37 27.38
N ASN A 865 -1.04 -12.66 26.26
CA ASN A 865 -1.65 -13.13 25.03
C ASN A 865 -1.08 -14.50 24.63
N LYS A 866 -1.87 -15.32 23.94
CA LYS A 866 -1.49 -16.66 23.50
C LYS A 866 -0.11 -16.63 22.82
N ASN A 867 0.76 -17.58 23.15
CA ASN A 867 2.17 -17.70 22.71
C ASN A 867 3.22 -16.86 23.47
N PHE A 868 2.83 -16.09 24.49
CA PHE A 868 3.77 -15.42 25.40
C PHE A 868 3.66 -16.03 26.80
N TYR A 869 4.75 -16.10 27.55
CA TYR A 869 4.83 -16.61 28.91
C TYR A 869 5.09 -15.48 29.90
N LEU A 870 4.36 -15.47 31.01
CA LEU A 870 4.56 -14.48 32.07
C LEU A 870 5.83 -14.81 32.85
N GLN A 871 6.81 -13.90 32.80
CA GLN A 871 8.04 -13.95 33.59
C GLN A 871 8.09 -12.72 34.51
N GLY A 872 7.83 -12.94 35.80
CA GLY A 872 7.61 -11.85 36.75
C GLY A 872 6.33 -11.10 36.39
N THR A 873 6.47 -9.90 35.83
CA THR A 873 5.36 -9.05 35.37
C THR A 873 5.40 -8.79 33.86
N ASN A 874 6.32 -9.40 33.11
CA ASN A 874 6.47 -9.18 31.66
C ASN A 874 6.08 -10.43 30.88
N CYS A 875 5.52 -10.24 29.69
CA CYS A 875 5.22 -11.32 28.77
C CYS A 875 6.37 -11.51 27.78
N VAL A 876 7.01 -12.69 27.83
CA VAL A 876 8.18 -13.03 27.01
C VAL A 876 7.89 -14.22 26.10
N VAL A 877 8.49 -14.26 24.92
CA VAL A 877 8.33 -15.38 23.98
C VAL A 877 9.14 -16.61 24.42
N GLN A 878 10.28 -16.40 25.10
CA GLN A 878 11.12 -17.45 25.66
C GLN A 878 11.53 -17.09 27.10
N CYS A 879 11.50 -18.07 28.00
CA CYS A 879 11.92 -17.88 29.39
C CYS A 879 13.44 -17.70 29.49
N SER A 880 13.90 -16.88 30.44
CA SER A 880 15.33 -16.67 30.71
C SER A 880 16.01 -17.94 31.25
N GLN A 881 17.35 -17.99 31.20
CA GLN A 881 18.12 -19.14 31.71
C GLN A 881 17.80 -19.46 33.17
N GLY A 882 17.73 -20.75 33.51
CA GLY A 882 17.29 -21.24 34.82
C GLY A 882 15.77 -21.28 35.00
N LEU A 883 14.97 -20.97 33.97
CA LEU A 883 13.51 -21.13 33.97
C LEU A 883 13.05 -21.99 32.79
N TYR A 884 11.92 -22.68 32.93
CA TYR A 884 11.22 -23.38 31.84
C TYR A 884 9.82 -22.81 31.63
N ALA A 885 9.33 -22.92 30.40
CA ALA A 885 8.00 -22.44 30.00
C ALA A 885 6.92 -23.48 30.36
N ASN A 886 6.02 -23.13 31.28
CA ASN A 886 4.89 -23.98 31.62
C ASN A 886 3.70 -23.63 30.71
N GLN A 887 3.32 -24.57 29.85
CA GLN A 887 2.23 -24.38 28.87
C GLN A 887 0.84 -24.34 29.51
N SER A 888 0.65 -25.03 30.64
CA SER A 888 -0.64 -25.09 31.34
C SER A 888 -0.95 -23.79 32.09
N THR A 889 0.08 -23.16 32.67
CA THR A 889 -0.07 -21.90 33.42
C THR A 889 0.35 -20.66 32.63
N GLN A 890 0.94 -20.84 31.44
CA GLN A 890 1.44 -19.78 30.58
C GLN A 890 2.44 -18.85 31.31
N THR A 891 3.30 -19.45 32.14
CA THR A 891 4.30 -18.73 32.97
C THR A 891 5.69 -19.37 32.88
N CYS A 892 6.72 -18.59 33.19
CA CYS A 892 8.09 -19.07 33.33
C CYS A 892 8.35 -19.53 34.77
N ILE A 893 8.72 -20.79 34.97
CA ILE A 893 8.92 -21.42 36.29
C ILE A 893 10.39 -21.79 36.49
N GLN A 894 10.90 -21.61 37.71
CA GLN A 894 12.29 -21.90 38.05
C GLN A 894 12.63 -23.39 37.91
N CYS A 895 13.82 -23.65 37.36
CA CYS A 895 14.39 -24.98 37.28
C CYS A 895 14.84 -25.51 38.66
N PRO A 896 15.09 -26.84 38.79
CA PRO A 896 15.64 -27.43 40.00
C PRO A 896 16.96 -26.78 40.44
N THR A 897 17.31 -26.88 41.72
CA THR A 897 18.53 -26.28 42.26
C THR A 897 19.77 -26.72 41.48
N ASN A 898 20.63 -25.75 41.12
CA ASN A 898 21.85 -25.94 40.34
C ASN A 898 21.62 -26.39 38.88
N CYS A 899 20.43 -26.14 38.34
CA CYS A 899 20.06 -26.44 36.96
C CYS A 899 19.93 -25.16 36.12
N SER A 900 20.58 -25.14 34.95
CA SER A 900 20.55 -24.01 34.01
C SER A 900 19.47 -24.17 32.92
N ALA A 901 19.05 -25.40 32.63
CA ALA A 901 17.92 -25.71 31.75
C ALA A 901 17.20 -26.99 32.20
N CYS A 902 15.86 -26.99 32.18
CA CYS A 902 15.03 -28.08 32.68
C CYS A 902 13.75 -28.22 31.84
N GLN A 903 13.10 -29.38 31.95
CA GLN A 903 11.78 -29.62 31.33
C GLN A 903 10.63 -29.39 32.31
N ASP A 904 10.87 -29.62 33.59
CA ASP A 904 9.94 -29.45 34.70
C ASP A 904 10.71 -29.17 36.00
N THR A 905 10.00 -29.02 37.12
CA THR A 905 10.59 -28.69 38.44
C THR A 905 11.41 -29.82 39.08
N SER A 906 11.52 -30.98 38.44
CA SER A 906 12.24 -32.17 38.92
C SER A 906 13.25 -32.73 37.90
N THR A 907 13.12 -32.37 36.63
CA THR A 907 13.93 -32.89 35.53
C THR A 907 14.88 -31.82 35.02
N CYS A 908 16.13 -31.86 35.48
CA CYS A 908 17.19 -31.04 34.92
C CYS A 908 17.75 -31.67 33.63
N THR A 909 17.96 -30.85 32.60
CA THR A 909 18.59 -31.27 31.34
C THR A 909 20.02 -30.72 31.20
N THR A 910 20.31 -29.56 31.80
CA THR A 910 21.66 -28.96 31.81
C THR A 910 21.94 -28.36 33.18
N CYS A 911 23.10 -28.68 33.77
CA CYS A 911 23.49 -28.15 35.07
C CYS A 911 24.11 -26.75 34.98
N SER A 912 24.05 -26.01 36.09
CA SER A 912 24.80 -24.78 36.27
C SER A 912 26.29 -25.08 36.40
N SER A 913 27.13 -24.09 36.05
CA SER A 913 28.59 -24.25 36.08
C SER A 913 29.09 -24.77 37.43
N GLY A 914 29.92 -25.83 37.40
CA GLY A 914 30.49 -26.47 38.59
C GLY A 914 29.68 -27.66 39.16
N TYR A 915 28.59 -28.06 38.50
CA TYR A 915 27.77 -29.22 38.85
C TYR A 915 27.70 -30.22 37.69
N PHE A 916 27.43 -31.49 37.99
CA PHE A 916 27.32 -32.58 37.02
C PHE A 916 25.92 -33.18 37.03
N LEU A 917 25.37 -33.47 35.85
CA LEU A 917 24.07 -34.09 35.70
C LEU A 917 24.17 -35.59 36.01
N TYR A 918 23.37 -36.05 36.98
CA TYR A 918 23.23 -37.45 37.36
C TYR A 918 21.74 -37.76 37.57
N GLN A 919 21.21 -38.73 36.81
CA GLN A 919 19.80 -39.18 36.92
C GLN A 919 18.79 -38.02 36.99
N LYS A 920 18.96 -37.02 36.10
CA LYS A 920 18.11 -35.80 35.97
C LYS A 920 18.27 -34.75 37.08
N SER A 921 19.26 -34.89 37.97
CA SER A 921 19.58 -33.92 39.03
C SER A 921 21.04 -33.47 38.96
N CYS A 922 21.33 -32.26 39.43
CA CYS A 922 22.67 -31.69 39.42
C CYS A 922 23.40 -31.92 40.75
N VAL A 923 24.51 -32.64 40.70
CA VAL A 923 25.35 -32.98 41.86
C VAL A 923 26.72 -32.33 41.75
N LYS A 924 27.27 -31.86 42.88
CA LYS A 924 28.59 -31.21 42.91
C LYS A 924 29.75 -32.20 42.67
N GLN A 925 29.55 -33.46 43.06
CA GLN A 925 30.48 -34.57 42.83
C GLN A 925 29.68 -35.78 42.37
N CYS A 926 30.19 -36.52 41.39
CA CYS A 926 29.54 -37.74 40.91
C CYS A 926 29.59 -38.84 41.98
N PRO A 927 28.54 -39.68 42.10
CA PRO A 927 28.51 -40.78 43.06
C PRO A 927 29.61 -41.82 42.81
N ASN A 928 29.91 -42.64 43.84
CA ASN A 928 30.89 -43.72 43.73
C ASN A 928 30.58 -44.63 42.52
N GLY A 929 31.59 -44.87 41.68
CA GLY A 929 31.44 -45.60 40.42
C GLY A 929 31.12 -44.72 39.21
N TYR A 930 31.05 -43.39 39.34
CA TYR A 930 30.85 -42.44 38.23
C TYR A 930 31.89 -41.30 38.25
N SER A 931 32.27 -40.78 37.09
CA SER A 931 33.15 -39.60 36.92
C SER A 931 32.50 -38.57 36.00
N GLY A 932 32.79 -37.29 36.21
CA GLY A 932 32.23 -36.20 35.41
C GLY A 932 32.97 -36.02 34.08
N ASN A 933 32.25 -35.88 32.96
CA ASN A 933 32.84 -35.60 31.65
C ASN A 933 32.88 -34.09 31.32
N ASN A 934 33.47 -33.74 30.18
CA ASN A 934 33.60 -32.35 29.71
C ASN A 934 32.25 -31.64 29.44
N ASN A 935 31.16 -32.41 29.32
CA ASN A 935 29.81 -31.89 29.12
C ASN A 935 29.03 -31.78 30.45
N GLN A 936 29.72 -31.85 31.60
CA GLN A 936 29.11 -31.77 32.93
C GLN A 936 28.07 -32.87 33.20
N ILE A 937 28.35 -34.12 32.79
CA ILE A 937 27.49 -35.30 33.03
C ILE A 937 28.27 -36.37 33.78
N CYS A 938 27.65 -37.01 34.78
CA CYS A 938 28.22 -38.16 35.49
C CYS A 938 28.09 -39.45 34.67
N VAL A 939 29.22 -40.05 34.31
CA VAL A 939 29.30 -41.29 33.51
C VAL A 939 29.98 -42.42 34.31
N LEU A 940 29.59 -43.67 34.09
CA LEU A 940 30.13 -44.84 34.81
C LEU A 940 31.66 -44.97 34.63
N ILE A 941 32.36 -45.21 35.73
CA ILE A 941 33.78 -45.57 35.74
C ILE A 941 33.86 -47.04 35.32
N ASN A 942 34.02 -47.28 34.02
CA ASN A 942 34.29 -48.61 33.51
C ASN A 942 35.78 -48.93 33.67
N ASP A 943 36.10 -49.83 34.59
CA ASP A 943 37.38 -50.54 34.64
C ASP A 943 37.52 -51.41 33.38
N LYS A 944 38.05 -50.81 32.30
CA LYS A 944 38.76 -51.47 31.19
C LYS A 944 39.35 -50.41 30.24
N THR A 945 40.57 -50.01 30.57
CA THR A 945 41.77 -49.99 29.68
C THR A 945 41.73 -49.26 28.33
N PHE A 946 42.64 -48.27 28.15
CA PHE A 946 43.94 -48.39 27.45
C PHE A 946 44.34 -47.12 26.65
N SER A 947 45.65 -46.81 26.68
CA SER A 947 46.42 -46.01 25.68
C SER A 947 46.18 -44.49 25.62
N GLU A 948 47.16 -43.57 25.69
CA GLU A 948 48.62 -43.64 25.62
C GLU A 948 49.28 -42.51 26.44
N ARG A 949 50.24 -42.89 27.30
CA ARG A 949 51.44 -42.08 27.57
C ARG A 949 52.37 -42.27 26.37
N ASN A 950 52.77 -41.19 25.70
CA ASN A 950 54.14 -40.98 25.18
C ASN A 950 54.20 -39.79 24.21
N TYR A 951 54.31 -38.56 24.72
CA TYR A 951 54.92 -37.45 23.95
C TYR A 951 55.76 -36.51 24.82
N PHE A 952 55.54 -36.49 26.15
CA PHE A 952 56.33 -35.65 27.06
C PHE A 952 57.64 -36.27 27.57
N ALA A 953 57.75 -37.61 27.62
CA ALA A 953 59.00 -38.27 28.02
C ALA A 953 60.05 -38.34 26.91
N LEU A 954 59.64 -38.32 25.62
CA LEU A 954 60.57 -38.23 24.49
C LEU A 954 61.14 -36.81 24.31
N MET A 955 60.36 -35.77 24.62
CA MET A 955 60.79 -34.37 24.53
C MET A 955 61.83 -34.00 25.61
N LEU A 956 61.76 -34.61 26.80
CA LEU A 956 62.76 -34.38 27.87
C LEU A 956 64.10 -35.11 27.63
N LEU A 957 64.10 -36.24 26.93
CA LEU A 957 65.35 -36.94 26.57
C LEU A 957 66.09 -36.23 25.43
N LEU A 958 65.35 -35.65 24.46
CA LEU A 958 65.92 -34.86 23.36
C LEU A 958 66.45 -33.49 23.81
N LEU A 959 65.84 -32.86 24.83
CA LEU A 959 66.35 -31.61 25.40
C LEU A 959 67.66 -31.79 26.20
N MET A 960 67.88 -32.97 26.80
CA MET A 960 69.09 -33.29 27.55
C MET A 960 70.28 -33.66 26.63
N ILE A 961 70.01 -34.25 25.45
CA ILE A 961 71.07 -34.57 24.48
C ILE A 961 71.59 -33.31 23.77
N VAL A 962 70.74 -32.31 23.50
CA VAL A 962 71.15 -31.04 22.84
C VAL A 962 71.89 -30.07 23.78
N LEU A 963 71.84 -30.29 25.10
CA LEU A 963 72.61 -29.50 26.08
C LEU A 963 73.98 -30.13 26.44
N SER A 964 74.40 -31.21 25.77
CA SER A 964 75.75 -31.75 25.93
C SER A 964 76.44 -32.24 24.65
N LEU A 965 75.98 -31.84 23.44
CA LEU A 965 76.76 -31.83 22.18
C LEU A 965 76.07 -31.02 21.07
#